data_AF-A0A2W4VU67-F1
#
_entry.id   AF-A0A2W4VU67-F1
#
_cell.length_a   1.000
_cell.length_b   1.000
_cell.length_c   1.000
_cell.angle_alpha   90.00
_cell.angle_beta   90.00
_cell.angle_gamma   90.00
#
_symmetry.space_group_name_H-M   'P 1'
#
loop_
_entity.id
_entity.type
_entity.pdbx_description
1 polymer ?
#
loop_
_entity_poly.entity_id
_entity_poly.type
_entity_poly.pdbx_seq_one_letter_code
_entity_poly.pdbx_strand_id
1 'polypeptide(L)'
;MSLFGKIFNFFKNEVFRVNEKAKKVQSQDDGLEMVFEKVKEIILRYSEFQRVFNTDWENQSDQDKEEVVRDTKRLVVEVLIPAAGGISMMGVPGILVYTPCQIAGALAIAHVYRPDLTLTLESAKSVLGVMLWGKAGQFVWISAVEKIATSFPLPGVGVVVIPFVSWWTRIALDTVQKYYRNRQDESSSSKNKDQRSSEPERRQYDVNQSSQNRTKENSESSQVDDVADNFKKASELLEHIEKGGKILFPMQEKVFQELIDSTNNISALNFGKTHFFRGVAGSGKTIMLAQLIPHLVSSFHEKYGRYPLILVYHHNTYIRQLLRKEIQSALDAPINLQPLPTKIYTQNIHVHTLTTLINFLDNRDVFISKPRSTQNGSETAQTAYSMLRKSDGEFDVVLVDEGQDLEENQFKLLTALCRNDRGIEGKNLYVFYDDLQNIFKHEGTLIERFKSDEVIEHFLSRCIRTSKKIVDFTFNTCLGSSIDKSFRAKLEQVMNIDHLKKLNLISNRYTEDGYNWLDCHFCLFSGQMKPQVYQFPSEEKCFNTLQSELEVFLSEEEIRHNFKSGILIICFTNELATRLHKKLERKLGEDIQLRSGANITSNDKLRTLVVEAARINIANIWDAKGYDADIVYILNPDEGGGTPYDHRVRFYVAATRSKQFLGVYNFLPEDRSPIVSDALQAERNL
;
A
#
# COMPACT_ATOMS: atom_id res chain seq x y z
N MET A 1 1.52 -20.84 -43.84
CA MET A 1 0.18 -20.61 -43.24
C MET A 1 0.34 -19.74 -42.01
N SER A 2 -0.28 -18.56 -41.98
CA SER A 2 -0.30 -17.68 -40.79
C SER A 2 -0.90 -18.39 -39.58
N LEU A 3 -0.57 -17.96 -38.36
CA LEU A 3 -1.16 -18.51 -37.12
C LEU A 3 -2.70 -18.47 -37.17
N PHE A 4 -3.27 -17.42 -37.77
CA PHE A 4 -4.71 -17.34 -38.05
C PHE A 4 -5.18 -18.39 -39.03
N GLY A 5 -4.46 -18.67 -40.12
CA GLY A 5 -4.81 -19.79 -41.00
C GLY A 5 -4.83 -21.15 -40.28
N LYS A 6 -3.99 -21.34 -39.25
CA LYS A 6 -3.98 -22.57 -38.43
C LYS A 6 -5.12 -22.60 -37.40
N ILE A 7 -5.34 -21.50 -36.68
CA ILE A 7 -6.48 -21.36 -35.74
C ILE A 7 -7.80 -21.45 -36.50
N PHE A 8 -7.88 -20.86 -37.68
CA PHE A 8 -9.04 -20.86 -38.55
C PHE A 8 -9.28 -22.23 -39.19
N ASN A 9 -8.23 -22.92 -39.67
CA ASN A 9 -8.38 -24.32 -40.10
C ASN A 9 -8.79 -25.22 -38.94
N PHE A 10 -8.33 -24.94 -37.71
CA PHE A 10 -8.80 -25.64 -36.52
C PHE A 10 -10.29 -25.39 -36.27
N PHE A 11 -10.78 -24.15 -36.33
CA PHE A 11 -12.22 -23.84 -36.26
C PHE A 11 -13.02 -24.50 -37.37
N LYS A 12 -12.55 -24.39 -38.62
CA LYS A 12 -13.18 -25.02 -39.77
C LYS A 12 -13.29 -26.53 -39.59
N ASN A 13 -12.23 -27.17 -39.10
CA ASN A 13 -12.17 -28.61 -38.86
C ASN A 13 -13.03 -29.05 -37.66
N GLU A 14 -13.07 -28.28 -36.56
CA GLU A 14 -13.91 -28.61 -35.39
C GLU A 14 -15.40 -28.35 -35.67
N VAL A 15 -15.76 -27.30 -36.42
CA VAL A 15 -17.12 -27.11 -36.93
C VAL A 15 -17.51 -28.27 -37.86
N PHE A 16 -16.59 -28.74 -38.70
CA PHE A 16 -16.81 -29.92 -39.57
C PHE A 16 -16.94 -31.23 -38.78
N ARG A 17 -16.23 -31.38 -37.66
CA ARG A 17 -16.34 -32.52 -36.74
C ARG A 17 -17.66 -32.53 -35.96
N VAL A 18 -18.13 -31.36 -35.54
CA VAL A 18 -19.45 -31.17 -34.93
C VAL A 18 -20.54 -31.51 -35.96
N ASN A 19 -20.36 -31.15 -37.23
CA ASN A 19 -21.25 -31.53 -38.35
C ASN A 19 -21.35 -33.06 -38.55
N GLU A 20 -20.25 -33.82 -38.48
CA GLU A 20 -20.32 -35.29 -38.55
C GLU A 20 -21.08 -35.93 -37.38
N LYS A 21 -21.02 -35.33 -36.17
CA LYS A 21 -21.82 -35.77 -35.02
C LYS A 21 -23.29 -35.34 -35.12
N ALA A 22 -23.57 -34.20 -35.74
CA ALA A 22 -24.90 -33.62 -35.91
C ALA A 22 -25.74 -34.31 -37.01
N LYS A 23 -25.10 -34.84 -38.07
CA LYS A 23 -25.76 -35.59 -39.17
C LYS A 23 -26.57 -36.83 -38.75
N LYS A 24 -26.57 -37.22 -37.47
CA LYS A 24 -27.44 -38.28 -36.91
C LYS A 24 -28.81 -37.79 -36.43
N VAL A 25 -29.15 -36.50 -36.55
CA VAL A 25 -30.44 -35.94 -36.09
C VAL A 25 -31.08 -35.11 -37.20
N GLN A 26 -32.26 -35.55 -37.66
CA GLN A 26 -32.86 -35.18 -38.95
C GLN A 26 -33.64 -33.84 -38.95
N SER A 27 -33.37 -32.92 -38.02
CA SER A 27 -34.13 -31.66 -37.87
C SER A 27 -33.26 -30.42 -37.62
N GLN A 28 -32.06 -30.34 -38.20
CA GLN A 28 -31.05 -29.31 -37.87
C GLN A 28 -30.63 -28.35 -38.99
N ASP A 29 -31.27 -28.36 -40.17
CA ASP A 29 -30.83 -27.53 -41.30
C ASP A 29 -30.88 -26.01 -41.00
N ASP A 30 -31.90 -25.51 -40.28
CA ASP A 30 -32.03 -24.08 -39.93
C ASP A 30 -30.96 -23.59 -38.92
N GLY A 31 -30.60 -24.46 -37.96
CA GLY A 31 -29.55 -24.14 -36.98
C GLY A 31 -28.17 -24.05 -37.62
N LEU A 32 -27.93 -24.88 -38.64
CA LEU A 32 -26.69 -24.93 -39.40
C LEU A 32 -26.51 -23.70 -40.29
N GLU A 33 -27.55 -23.25 -40.99
CA GLU A 33 -27.48 -22.04 -41.81
C GLU A 33 -27.16 -20.81 -40.95
N MET A 34 -27.74 -20.73 -39.74
CA MET A 34 -27.42 -19.68 -38.77
C MET A 34 -25.96 -19.74 -38.26
N VAL A 35 -25.39 -20.93 -38.04
CA VAL A 35 -23.95 -21.10 -37.71
C VAL A 35 -23.08 -20.57 -38.86
N PHE A 36 -23.40 -20.96 -40.09
CA PHE A 36 -22.62 -20.56 -41.27
C PHE A 36 -22.67 -19.05 -41.50
N GLU A 37 -23.82 -18.40 -41.28
CA GLU A 37 -23.94 -16.93 -41.35
C GLU A 37 -23.08 -16.24 -40.27
N LYS A 38 -23.06 -16.77 -39.03
CA LYS A 38 -22.20 -16.22 -37.96
C LYS A 38 -20.71 -16.43 -38.21
N VAL A 39 -20.34 -17.56 -38.82
CA VAL A 39 -18.96 -17.80 -39.25
C VAL A 39 -18.59 -16.89 -40.42
N LYS A 40 -19.48 -16.66 -41.39
CA LYS A 40 -19.28 -15.68 -42.47
C LYS A 40 -19.11 -14.26 -41.93
N GLU A 41 -19.87 -13.88 -40.90
CA GLU A 41 -19.74 -12.58 -40.22
C GLU A 41 -18.34 -12.40 -39.63
N ILE A 42 -17.81 -13.42 -38.93
CA ILE A 42 -16.44 -13.42 -38.41
C ILE A 42 -15.40 -13.36 -39.56
N ILE A 43 -15.65 -14.06 -40.68
CA ILE A 43 -14.76 -14.06 -41.86
C ILE A 43 -14.74 -12.71 -42.57
N LEU A 44 -15.90 -12.07 -42.77
CA LEU A 44 -15.97 -10.77 -43.43
C LEU A 44 -15.19 -9.72 -42.64
N ARG A 45 -15.25 -9.79 -41.31
CA ARG A 45 -14.55 -8.87 -40.39
C ARG A 45 -13.07 -9.21 -40.21
N TYR A 46 -12.61 -10.39 -40.64
CA TYR A 46 -11.18 -10.70 -40.72
C TYR A 46 -10.42 -9.73 -41.66
N SER A 47 -11.08 -9.24 -42.71
CA SER A 47 -10.50 -8.24 -43.62
C SER A 47 -10.17 -6.92 -42.92
N GLU A 48 -10.91 -6.55 -41.87
CA GLU A 48 -10.65 -5.35 -41.07
C GLU A 48 -9.40 -5.53 -40.21
N PHE A 49 -9.17 -6.71 -39.63
CA PHE A 49 -7.92 -7.02 -38.96
C PHE A 49 -6.74 -7.03 -39.93
N GLN A 50 -6.91 -7.60 -41.12
CA GLN A 50 -5.87 -7.56 -42.15
C GLN A 50 -5.51 -6.12 -42.53
N ARG A 51 -6.49 -5.21 -42.60
CA ARG A 51 -6.22 -3.79 -42.80
C ARG A 51 -5.35 -3.22 -41.68
N VAL A 52 -5.65 -3.53 -40.42
CA VAL A 52 -4.82 -3.10 -39.27
C VAL A 52 -3.39 -3.65 -39.37
N PHE A 53 -3.21 -4.95 -39.64
CA PHE A 53 -1.88 -5.57 -39.70
C PHE A 53 -1.07 -5.22 -40.96
N ASN A 54 -1.71 -4.69 -42.00
CA ASN A 54 -1.05 -4.25 -43.24
C ASN A 54 -0.82 -2.73 -43.29
N THR A 55 -1.28 -1.98 -42.29
CA THR A 55 -1.09 -0.52 -42.21
C THR A 55 0.28 -0.22 -41.58
N ASP A 56 1.02 0.70 -42.18
CA ASP A 56 2.28 1.20 -41.61
C ASP A 56 1.99 2.24 -40.51
N TRP A 57 1.89 1.75 -39.28
CA TRP A 57 1.56 2.55 -38.10
C TRP A 57 2.69 3.45 -37.60
N GLU A 58 3.94 3.25 -38.05
CA GLU A 58 5.06 4.12 -37.66
C GLU A 58 4.85 5.55 -38.16
N ASN A 59 4.17 5.71 -39.30
CA ASN A 59 3.93 6.98 -39.97
C ASN A 59 2.53 7.57 -39.73
N GLN A 60 1.69 6.93 -38.92
CA GLN A 60 0.33 7.42 -38.62
C GLN A 60 0.34 8.39 -37.43
N SER A 61 -0.59 9.36 -37.46
CA SER A 61 -0.77 10.27 -36.32
C SER A 61 -1.33 9.52 -35.11
N ASP A 62 -1.09 10.05 -33.90
CA ASP A 62 -1.65 9.44 -32.68
C ASP A 62 -3.18 9.46 -32.67
N GLN A 63 -3.80 10.44 -33.34
CA GLN A 63 -5.23 10.49 -33.52
C GLN A 63 -5.74 9.31 -34.36
N ASP A 64 -5.07 9.00 -35.48
CA ASP A 64 -5.43 7.87 -36.35
C ASP A 64 -5.26 6.53 -35.61
N LYS A 65 -4.19 6.40 -34.82
CA LYS A 65 -3.95 5.21 -33.97
C LYS A 65 -5.06 5.02 -32.95
N GLU A 66 -5.45 6.08 -32.24
CA GLU A 66 -6.53 6.05 -31.24
C GLU A 66 -7.90 5.76 -31.87
N GLU A 67 -8.17 6.28 -33.07
CA GLU A 67 -9.39 5.97 -33.83
C GLU A 67 -9.45 4.48 -34.19
N VAL A 68 -8.37 3.92 -34.73
CA VAL A 68 -8.33 2.49 -35.11
C VAL A 68 -8.37 1.56 -33.89
N VAL A 69 -7.77 1.95 -32.77
CA VAL A 69 -7.91 1.20 -31.51
C VAL A 69 -9.34 1.22 -31.00
N ARG A 70 -10.02 2.37 -31.08
CA ARG A 70 -11.45 2.49 -30.72
C ARG A 70 -12.32 1.59 -31.60
N ASP A 71 -12.10 1.61 -32.91
CA ASP A 71 -12.83 0.77 -33.86
C ASP A 71 -12.55 -0.72 -33.63
N THR A 72 -11.30 -1.09 -33.35
CA THR A 72 -10.93 -2.48 -33.05
C THR A 72 -11.63 -2.98 -31.78
N LYS A 73 -11.68 -2.16 -30.72
CA LYS A 73 -12.41 -2.51 -29.48
C LYS A 73 -13.89 -2.69 -29.75
N ARG A 74 -14.49 -1.76 -30.51
CA ARG A 74 -15.89 -1.83 -30.90
C ARG A 74 -16.19 -3.12 -31.67
N LEU A 75 -15.39 -3.43 -32.68
CA LEU A 75 -15.52 -4.65 -33.47
C LEU A 75 -15.47 -5.90 -32.59
N VAL A 76 -14.50 -5.99 -31.70
CA VAL A 76 -14.35 -7.19 -30.84
C VAL A 76 -15.52 -7.29 -29.87
N VAL A 77 -15.83 -6.22 -29.13
CA VAL A 77 -16.80 -6.24 -28.03
C VAL A 77 -18.23 -6.28 -28.53
N GLU A 78 -18.58 -5.51 -29.57
CA GLU A 78 -19.96 -5.34 -30.03
C GLU A 78 -20.35 -6.30 -31.15
N VAL A 79 -19.37 -6.90 -31.85
CA VAL A 79 -19.64 -7.79 -33.00
C VAL A 79 -19.11 -9.19 -32.76
N LEU A 80 -17.80 -9.35 -32.53
CA LEU A 80 -17.19 -10.69 -32.44
C LEU A 80 -17.60 -11.48 -31.21
N ILE A 81 -17.63 -10.85 -30.03
CA ILE A 81 -18.05 -11.52 -28.79
C ILE A 81 -19.52 -11.96 -28.86
N PRO A 82 -20.48 -11.13 -29.29
CA PRO A 82 -21.86 -11.59 -29.50
C PRO A 82 -21.98 -12.71 -30.53
N ALA A 83 -21.26 -12.63 -31.65
CA ALA A 83 -21.25 -13.69 -32.67
C ALA A 83 -20.69 -15.01 -32.12
N ALA A 84 -19.56 -14.95 -31.40
CA ALA A 84 -18.98 -16.09 -30.69
C ALA A 84 -19.93 -16.66 -29.65
N GLY A 85 -20.72 -15.82 -28.98
CA GLY A 85 -21.75 -16.25 -28.05
C GLY A 85 -22.90 -17.00 -28.69
N GLY A 86 -23.34 -16.57 -29.88
CA GLY A 86 -24.29 -17.32 -30.70
C GLY A 86 -23.76 -18.73 -31.03
N ILE A 87 -22.49 -18.84 -31.43
CA ILE A 87 -21.84 -20.13 -31.70
C ILE A 87 -21.74 -20.97 -30.41
N SER A 88 -21.45 -20.34 -29.27
CA SER A 88 -21.36 -21.06 -28.00
C SER A 88 -22.71 -21.61 -27.53
N MET A 89 -23.80 -20.88 -27.75
CA MET A 89 -25.16 -21.35 -27.47
C MET A 89 -25.53 -22.61 -28.30
N MET A 90 -24.86 -22.85 -29.43
CA MET A 90 -25.04 -24.03 -30.27
C MET A 90 -24.22 -25.25 -29.81
N GLY A 91 -23.63 -25.18 -28.61
CA GLY A 91 -22.91 -26.31 -27.98
C GLY A 91 -21.39 -26.29 -28.18
N VAL A 92 -20.83 -25.26 -28.80
CA VAL A 92 -19.37 -25.07 -28.85
C VAL A 92 -18.91 -24.47 -27.52
N PRO A 93 -17.89 -25.03 -26.85
CA PRO A 93 -17.37 -24.46 -25.61
C PRO A 93 -16.96 -22.99 -25.80
N GLY A 94 -17.52 -22.09 -24.99
CA GLY A 94 -17.31 -20.64 -25.11
C GLY A 94 -15.82 -20.25 -25.11
N ILE A 95 -14.99 -20.93 -24.32
CA ILE A 95 -13.55 -20.68 -24.27
C ILE A 95 -12.86 -20.84 -25.64
N LEU A 96 -13.35 -21.76 -26.47
CA LEU A 96 -12.77 -22.02 -27.78
C LEU A 96 -13.12 -20.92 -28.78
N VAL A 97 -14.23 -20.18 -28.59
CA VAL A 97 -14.71 -19.15 -29.52
C VAL A 97 -14.40 -17.73 -29.05
N TYR A 98 -14.51 -17.43 -27.75
CA TYR A 98 -14.25 -16.09 -27.21
C TYR A 98 -12.76 -15.77 -27.15
N THR A 99 -11.95 -16.71 -26.66
CA THR A 99 -10.51 -16.46 -26.41
C THR A 99 -9.77 -16.04 -27.69
N PRO A 100 -9.99 -16.68 -28.86
CA PRO A 100 -9.34 -16.24 -30.10
C PRO A 100 -9.77 -14.84 -30.54
N CYS A 101 -11.04 -14.46 -30.35
CA CYS A 101 -11.53 -13.11 -30.67
C CYS A 101 -10.87 -12.05 -29.79
N GLN A 102 -10.72 -12.34 -28.49
CA GLN A 102 -10.07 -11.45 -27.54
C GLN A 102 -8.57 -11.28 -27.84
N ILE A 103 -7.86 -12.39 -28.11
CA ILE A 103 -6.45 -12.37 -28.50
C ILE A 103 -6.25 -11.62 -29.82
N ALA A 104 -7.14 -11.82 -30.81
CA ALA A 104 -7.11 -11.10 -32.08
C ALA A 104 -7.19 -9.59 -31.88
N GLY A 105 -8.20 -9.15 -31.12
CA GLY A 105 -8.41 -7.74 -30.77
C GLY A 105 -7.21 -7.14 -30.04
N ALA A 106 -6.73 -7.85 -29.03
CA ALA A 106 -5.62 -7.39 -28.21
C ALA A 106 -4.31 -7.31 -29.01
N LEU A 107 -4.07 -8.26 -29.91
CA LEU A 107 -2.90 -8.27 -30.77
C LEU A 107 -2.95 -7.16 -31.82
N ALA A 108 -4.12 -6.87 -32.37
CA ALA A 108 -4.32 -5.75 -33.29
C ALA A 108 -4.05 -4.41 -32.60
N ILE A 109 -4.58 -4.21 -31.37
CA ILE A 109 -4.29 -3.01 -30.57
C ILE A 109 -2.79 -2.92 -30.28
N ALA A 110 -2.14 -4.01 -29.88
CA ALA A 110 -0.70 -4.01 -29.62
C ALA A 110 0.10 -3.64 -30.88
N HIS A 111 -0.28 -4.16 -32.06
CA HIS A 111 0.37 -3.90 -33.33
C HIS A 111 0.34 -2.41 -33.73
N VAL A 112 -0.74 -1.69 -33.42
CA VAL A 112 -0.86 -0.24 -33.69
C VAL A 112 0.24 0.56 -32.98
N TYR A 113 0.63 0.18 -31.76
CA TYR A 113 1.68 0.86 -30.99
C TYR A 113 3.08 0.23 -31.18
N ARG A 114 3.12 -1.05 -31.58
CA ARG A 114 4.33 -1.87 -31.76
C ARG A 114 4.21 -2.71 -33.04
N PRO A 115 4.55 -2.14 -34.21
CA PRO A 115 4.39 -2.81 -35.51
C PRO A 115 5.20 -4.11 -35.66
N ASP A 116 6.25 -4.28 -34.85
CA ASP A 116 7.02 -5.52 -34.76
C ASP A 116 6.21 -6.72 -34.23
N LEU A 117 5.11 -6.46 -33.52
CA LEU A 117 4.19 -7.50 -33.05
C LEU A 117 3.30 -7.99 -34.20
N THR A 118 3.83 -8.94 -34.96
CA THR A 118 3.10 -9.61 -36.03
C THR A 118 2.24 -10.77 -35.50
N LEU A 119 1.42 -11.36 -36.37
CA LEU A 119 0.52 -12.50 -36.11
C LEU A 119 1.28 -13.82 -35.86
N THR A 120 2.12 -13.86 -34.81
CA THR A 120 2.89 -15.03 -34.37
C THR A 120 2.41 -15.54 -33.02
N LEU A 121 2.77 -16.79 -32.70
CA LEU A 121 2.40 -17.41 -31.43
C LEU A 121 3.06 -16.71 -30.23
N GLU A 122 4.29 -16.21 -30.40
CA GLU A 122 5.01 -15.48 -29.35
C GLU A 122 4.41 -14.09 -29.09
N SER A 123 3.97 -13.39 -30.13
CA SER A 123 3.22 -12.13 -29.97
C SER A 123 1.89 -12.38 -29.25
N ALA A 124 1.17 -13.46 -29.60
CA ALA A 124 -0.07 -13.83 -28.94
C ALA A 124 0.14 -14.18 -27.45
N LYS A 125 1.21 -14.91 -27.10
CA LYS A 125 1.59 -15.18 -25.69
C LYS A 125 1.92 -13.89 -24.94
N SER A 126 2.65 -12.97 -25.58
CA SER A 126 3.03 -11.69 -24.96
C SER A 126 1.80 -10.85 -24.63
N VAL A 127 0.86 -10.74 -25.56
CA VAL A 127 -0.41 -10.02 -25.34
C VAL A 127 -1.30 -10.74 -24.33
N LEU A 128 -1.39 -12.06 -24.36
CA LEU A 128 -2.12 -12.84 -23.37
C LEU A 128 -1.53 -12.66 -21.96
N GLY A 129 -0.20 -12.56 -21.86
CA GLY A 129 0.50 -12.19 -20.62
C GLY A 129 0.01 -10.85 -20.08
N VAL A 130 -0.06 -9.81 -20.92
CA VAL A 130 -0.58 -8.50 -20.52
C VAL A 130 -2.06 -8.57 -20.09
N MET A 131 -2.89 -9.33 -20.80
CA MET A 131 -4.31 -9.51 -20.46
C MET A 131 -4.51 -10.24 -19.12
N LEU A 132 -3.69 -11.25 -18.82
CA LEU A 132 -3.82 -12.08 -17.61
C LEU A 132 -3.12 -11.49 -16.39
N TRP A 133 -1.99 -10.78 -16.58
CA TRP A 133 -1.15 -10.24 -15.51
C TRP A 133 -1.33 -8.74 -15.28
N GLY A 134 -2.10 -8.06 -16.14
CA GLY A 134 -2.68 -6.76 -15.79
C GLY A 134 -3.58 -6.89 -14.56
N LYS A 135 -3.75 -5.79 -13.80
CA LYS A 135 -4.32 -5.72 -12.43
C LYS A 135 -5.67 -6.43 -12.17
N ALA A 136 -6.32 -7.04 -13.15
CA ALA A 136 -7.63 -7.69 -13.05
C ALA A 136 -7.70 -9.17 -13.54
N GLY A 137 -6.63 -9.73 -14.14
CA GLY A 137 -6.78 -10.92 -15.00
C GLY A 137 -6.90 -12.28 -14.30
N GLN A 138 -6.09 -12.57 -13.28
CA GLN A 138 -5.95 -13.95 -12.78
C GLN A 138 -7.13 -14.47 -11.94
N PHE A 139 -7.76 -13.64 -11.11
CA PHE A 139 -8.75 -14.12 -10.13
C PHE A 139 -10.19 -14.16 -10.65
N VAL A 140 -10.53 -13.31 -11.62
CA VAL A 140 -11.93 -13.16 -12.06
C VAL A 140 -12.32 -14.22 -13.07
N TRP A 141 -11.42 -14.60 -13.99
CA TRP A 141 -11.78 -15.42 -15.14
C TRP A 141 -12.01 -16.90 -14.79
N ILE A 142 -11.09 -17.51 -14.03
CA ILE A 142 -11.18 -18.92 -13.65
C ILE A 142 -12.36 -19.13 -12.68
N SER A 143 -12.47 -18.28 -11.65
CA SER A 143 -13.55 -18.40 -10.66
C SER A 143 -14.93 -18.03 -11.20
N ALA A 144 -15.06 -17.11 -12.16
CA ALA A 144 -16.34 -16.79 -12.77
C ALA A 144 -16.79 -17.88 -13.75
N VAL A 145 -15.89 -18.41 -14.58
CA VAL A 145 -16.22 -19.50 -15.52
C VAL A 145 -16.57 -20.78 -14.77
N GLU A 146 -15.84 -21.15 -13.73
CA GLU A 146 -16.17 -22.32 -12.90
C GLU A 146 -17.54 -22.17 -12.23
N LYS A 147 -17.83 -21.01 -11.61
CA LYS A 147 -19.12 -20.81 -10.93
C LYS A 147 -20.29 -20.73 -11.91
N ILE A 148 -20.16 -20.01 -13.02
CA ILE A 148 -21.24 -19.84 -13.99
C ILE A 148 -21.52 -21.13 -14.75
N ALA A 149 -20.49 -21.91 -15.11
CA ALA A 149 -20.66 -23.19 -15.80
C ALA A 149 -21.35 -24.26 -14.93
N THR A 150 -21.19 -24.19 -13.60
CA THR A 150 -21.84 -25.14 -12.67
C THR A 150 -23.28 -24.77 -12.30
N SER A 151 -23.71 -23.52 -12.52
CA SER A 151 -24.95 -23.01 -11.90
C SER A 151 -26.14 -22.79 -12.84
N PHE A 152 -25.98 -22.93 -14.17
CA PHE A 152 -27.08 -22.67 -15.12
C PHE A 152 -27.20 -23.73 -16.22
N PRO A 153 -28.43 -24.18 -16.56
CA PRO A 153 -28.67 -25.06 -17.70
C PRO A 153 -28.36 -24.36 -19.04
N LEU A 154 -27.80 -25.13 -19.98
CA LEU A 154 -27.17 -24.71 -21.25
C LEU A 154 -27.82 -23.54 -22.04
N PRO A 155 -29.16 -23.42 -22.20
CA PRO A 155 -29.72 -22.30 -22.96
C PRO A 155 -29.80 -20.96 -22.18
N GLY A 156 -29.81 -20.98 -20.84
CA GLY A 156 -29.87 -19.76 -20.02
C GLY A 156 -28.51 -19.08 -19.81
N VAL A 157 -27.42 -19.83 -20.04
CA VAL A 157 -26.04 -19.36 -19.83
C VAL A 157 -25.69 -18.22 -20.77
N GLY A 158 -26.11 -18.27 -22.03
CA GLY A 158 -25.66 -17.29 -23.03
C GLY A 158 -26.17 -15.86 -22.83
N VAL A 159 -27.36 -15.67 -22.24
CA VAL A 159 -27.93 -14.33 -21.96
C VAL A 159 -27.12 -13.59 -20.89
N VAL A 160 -26.55 -14.31 -19.93
CA VAL A 160 -25.74 -13.72 -18.85
C VAL A 160 -24.25 -13.68 -19.23
N VAL A 161 -23.78 -14.69 -19.98
CA VAL A 161 -22.36 -14.81 -20.35
C VAL A 161 -21.96 -13.79 -21.41
N ILE A 162 -22.79 -13.48 -22.40
CA ILE A 162 -22.41 -12.52 -23.47
C ILE A 162 -22.13 -11.11 -22.89
N PRO A 163 -23.01 -10.50 -22.06
CA PRO A 163 -22.72 -9.20 -21.45
C PRO A 163 -21.48 -9.23 -20.54
N PHE A 164 -21.32 -10.29 -19.76
CA PHE A 164 -20.16 -10.45 -18.88
C PHE A 164 -18.85 -10.58 -19.66
N VAL A 165 -18.79 -11.44 -20.67
CA VAL A 165 -17.61 -11.63 -21.52
C VAL A 165 -17.32 -10.35 -22.31
N SER A 166 -18.35 -9.63 -22.77
CA SER A 166 -18.18 -8.33 -23.46
C SER A 166 -17.57 -7.29 -22.54
N TRP A 167 -18.09 -7.16 -21.30
CA TRP A 167 -17.55 -6.28 -20.27
C TRP A 167 -16.09 -6.61 -19.92
N TRP A 168 -15.79 -7.89 -19.69
CA TRP A 168 -14.43 -8.32 -19.38
C TRP A 168 -13.47 -8.09 -20.56
N THR A 169 -13.92 -8.37 -21.79
CA THR A 169 -13.14 -8.12 -23.01
C THR A 169 -12.77 -6.66 -23.13
N ARG A 170 -13.69 -5.74 -22.81
CA ARG A 170 -13.42 -4.30 -22.79
C ARG A 170 -12.28 -3.96 -21.83
N ILE A 171 -12.32 -4.46 -20.59
CA ILE A 171 -11.26 -4.25 -19.58
C ILE A 171 -9.91 -4.80 -20.06
N ALA A 172 -9.91 -6.00 -20.65
CA ALA A 172 -8.69 -6.63 -21.14
C ALA A 172 -8.06 -5.83 -22.29
N LEU A 173 -8.87 -5.37 -23.25
CA LEU A 173 -8.40 -4.54 -24.37
C LEU A 173 -7.92 -3.15 -23.91
N ASP A 174 -8.58 -2.53 -22.93
CA ASP A 174 -8.13 -1.27 -22.33
C ASP A 174 -6.77 -1.43 -21.64
N THR A 175 -6.58 -2.54 -20.94
CA THR A 175 -5.31 -2.87 -20.28
C THR A 175 -4.18 -3.02 -21.29
N VAL A 176 -4.43 -3.71 -22.40
CA VAL A 176 -3.46 -3.90 -23.49
C VAL A 176 -3.13 -2.57 -24.16
N GLN A 177 -4.13 -1.72 -24.45
CA GLN A 177 -3.88 -0.38 -24.98
C GLN A 177 -2.96 0.43 -24.06
N LYS A 178 -3.33 0.57 -22.77
CA LYS A 178 -2.56 1.38 -21.81
C LYS A 178 -1.11 0.90 -21.71
N TYR A 179 -0.91 -0.41 -21.65
CA TYR A 179 0.44 -1.00 -21.57
C TYR A 179 1.31 -0.65 -22.78
N TYR A 180 0.80 -0.87 -24.00
CA TYR A 180 1.60 -0.67 -25.20
C TYR A 180 1.78 0.80 -25.58
N ARG A 181 0.80 1.67 -25.27
CA ARG A 181 0.92 3.12 -25.42
C ARG A 181 2.04 3.68 -24.54
N ASN A 182 2.05 3.34 -23.26
CA ASN A 182 3.09 3.80 -22.32
C ASN A 182 4.50 3.38 -22.78
N ARG A 183 4.64 2.16 -23.33
CA ARG A 183 5.92 1.70 -23.89
C ARG A 183 6.37 2.45 -25.14
N GLN A 184 5.44 2.86 -25.99
CA GLN A 184 5.78 3.70 -27.15
C GLN A 184 6.30 5.06 -26.70
N ASP A 185 5.67 5.67 -25.69
CA ASP A 185 6.09 6.94 -25.10
C ASP A 185 7.50 6.85 -24.48
N GLU A 186 7.78 5.77 -23.74
CA GLU A 186 9.11 5.48 -23.19
C GLU A 186 10.17 5.40 -24.30
N SER A 187 9.88 4.70 -25.40
CA SER A 187 10.81 4.56 -26.53
C SER A 187 11.05 5.85 -27.32
N SER A 188 10.06 6.75 -27.33
CA SER A 188 10.18 8.07 -27.98
C SER A 188 10.97 9.05 -27.10
N SER A 189 10.81 8.94 -25.78
CA SER A 189 11.55 9.75 -24.81
C SER A 189 13.05 9.41 -24.76
N SER A 190 13.42 8.14 -24.99
CA SER A 190 14.83 7.73 -25.03
C SER A 190 15.53 8.21 -26.30
N LYS A 191 14.88 8.16 -27.47
CA LYS A 191 15.42 8.71 -28.73
C LYS A 191 15.68 10.21 -28.67
N ASN A 192 14.84 10.97 -27.96
CA ASN A 192 15.03 12.41 -27.77
C ASN A 192 16.14 12.78 -26.76
N LYS A 193 16.49 11.88 -25.84
CA LYS A 193 17.61 12.11 -24.90
C LYS A 193 18.96 11.99 -25.57
N ASP A 194 19.12 11.09 -26.54
CA ASP A 194 20.39 10.93 -27.26
C ASP A 194 20.70 12.11 -28.19
N GLN A 195 19.68 12.81 -28.70
CA GLN A 195 19.86 14.00 -29.56
C GLN A 195 20.11 15.32 -28.80
N ARG A 196 19.85 15.39 -27.48
CA ARG A 196 20.03 16.62 -26.67
C ARG A 196 21.38 16.73 -25.95
N SER A 197 22.31 15.82 -26.21
CA SER A 197 23.61 15.78 -25.51
C SER A 197 24.73 16.62 -26.14
N SER A 198 24.43 17.49 -27.12
CA SER A 198 25.43 18.36 -27.75
C SER A 198 24.98 19.81 -27.89
N GLU A 199 24.91 20.57 -26.80
CA GLU A 199 25.05 22.04 -26.84
C GLU A 199 25.46 22.62 -25.46
N PRO A 200 26.47 23.52 -25.38
CA PRO A 200 26.94 24.05 -24.10
C PRO A 200 26.21 25.34 -23.69
N GLU A 201 25.92 25.40 -22.40
CA GLU A 201 25.27 26.48 -21.64
C GLU A 201 25.92 27.87 -21.83
N ARG A 202 25.06 28.90 -21.88
CA ARG A 202 25.46 30.28 -21.57
C ARG A 202 24.30 31.09 -20.98
N ARG A 203 24.64 31.78 -19.88
CA ARG A 203 24.07 33.01 -19.29
C ARG A 203 22.86 32.88 -18.37
N GLN A 204 22.65 33.80 -17.44
CA GLN A 204 23.48 34.66 -16.58
C GLN A 204 22.46 35.31 -15.63
N TYR A 205 22.87 35.62 -14.41
CA TYR A 205 22.10 36.36 -13.42
C TYR A 205 21.62 37.72 -13.93
N ASP A 206 20.43 38.15 -13.50
CA ASP A 206 20.24 39.53 -13.05
C ASP A 206 19.25 39.61 -11.89
N VAL A 207 19.69 40.32 -10.86
CA VAL A 207 19.00 40.68 -9.63
C VAL A 207 18.45 42.08 -9.82
N ASN A 208 17.21 42.36 -9.41
CA ASN A 208 16.89 43.67 -8.88
C ASN A 208 15.72 43.63 -7.89
N GLN A 209 15.96 44.30 -6.76
CA GLN A 209 15.06 44.56 -5.65
C GLN A 209 14.14 45.75 -5.97
N SER A 210 12.92 45.74 -5.43
CA SER A 210 12.34 46.93 -4.82
C SER A 210 11.22 46.58 -3.84
N SER A 211 11.34 47.13 -2.64
CA SER A 211 10.52 46.97 -1.45
C SER A 211 9.24 47.82 -1.48
N GLN A 212 8.19 47.42 -0.73
CA GLN A 212 7.59 48.18 0.40
C GLN A 212 6.12 47.79 0.70
N ASN A 213 5.90 47.49 1.99
CA ASN A 213 4.76 47.79 2.86
C ASN A 213 3.33 47.82 2.30
N ARG A 214 2.49 46.86 2.74
CA ARG A 214 1.06 47.09 3.01
C ARG A 214 0.56 46.19 4.13
N THR A 215 0.04 46.82 5.19
CA THR A 215 -0.64 46.17 6.31
C THR A 215 -2.14 46.13 6.04
N LYS A 216 -2.72 44.94 6.21
CA LYS A 216 -4.09 44.52 6.55
C LYS A 216 -5.26 45.47 6.27
N GLU A 217 -6.14 45.04 5.36
CA GLU A 217 -7.60 44.88 5.55
C GLU A 217 -8.19 44.35 4.24
N ASN A 218 -8.36 43.02 4.14
CA ASN A 218 -9.18 42.25 3.18
C ASN A 218 -8.68 40.80 3.20
N SER A 219 -9.21 39.95 4.08
CA SER A 219 -8.74 38.56 4.27
C SER A 219 -9.85 37.53 4.28
N GLU A 220 -10.90 37.73 3.48
CA GLU A 220 -11.91 36.68 3.24
C GLU A 220 -11.89 36.15 1.79
N SER A 221 -11.37 36.91 0.82
CA SER A 221 -11.25 36.43 -0.56
C SER A 221 -9.93 35.72 -0.89
N SER A 222 -8.87 35.88 -0.08
CA SER A 222 -7.57 35.27 -0.36
C SER A 222 -7.47 33.80 0.02
N GLN A 223 -8.37 33.29 0.88
CA GLN A 223 -8.33 31.88 1.32
C GLN A 223 -8.77 30.91 0.20
N VAL A 224 -9.57 31.35 -0.76
CA VAL A 224 -10.05 30.49 -1.86
C VAL A 224 -8.98 30.29 -2.93
N ASP A 225 -8.15 31.31 -3.19
CA ASP A 225 -7.04 31.22 -4.14
C ASP A 225 -5.90 30.33 -3.59
N ASP A 226 -5.66 30.35 -2.27
CA ASP A 226 -4.72 29.44 -1.61
C ASP A 226 -5.16 27.97 -1.72
N VAL A 227 -6.48 27.71 -1.68
CA VAL A 227 -7.05 26.37 -1.87
C VAL A 227 -6.75 25.88 -3.29
N ALA A 228 -6.97 26.69 -4.32
CA ALA A 228 -6.71 26.31 -5.72
C ALA A 228 -5.22 26.03 -6.02
N ASP A 229 -4.29 26.79 -5.44
CA ASP A 229 -2.84 26.54 -5.59
C ASP A 229 -2.38 25.29 -4.83
N ASN A 230 -3.06 24.95 -3.73
CA ASN A 230 -2.88 23.66 -3.04
C ASN A 230 -3.41 22.49 -3.89
N PHE A 231 -4.49 22.68 -4.66
CA PHE A 231 -5.03 21.67 -5.59
C PHE A 231 -4.08 21.36 -6.75
N LYS A 232 -3.45 22.39 -7.35
CA LYS A 232 -2.46 22.19 -8.40
C LYS A 232 -1.26 21.37 -7.92
N LYS A 233 -0.76 21.64 -6.71
CA LYS A 233 0.32 20.88 -6.07
C LYS A 233 -0.12 19.45 -5.69
N ALA A 234 -1.39 19.27 -5.36
CA ALA A 234 -1.96 17.94 -5.12
C ALA A 234 -2.02 17.12 -6.42
N SER A 235 -2.35 17.69 -7.58
CA SER A 235 -2.34 16.96 -8.87
C SER A 235 -0.95 16.48 -9.29
N GLU A 236 0.10 17.31 -9.13
CA GLU A 236 1.51 16.93 -9.39
C GLU A 236 1.98 15.76 -8.49
N LEU A 237 1.46 15.71 -7.25
CA LEU A 237 1.69 14.64 -6.29
C LEU A 237 1.08 13.30 -6.74
N LEU A 238 -0.10 13.35 -7.38
CA LEU A 238 -0.80 12.15 -7.84
C LEU A 238 -0.06 11.47 -8.98
N GLU A 239 0.52 12.24 -9.90
CA GLU A 239 1.38 11.72 -10.97
C GLU A 239 2.58 10.94 -10.42
N HIS A 240 3.05 11.30 -9.21
CA HIS A 240 4.13 10.60 -8.51
C HIS A 240 3.66 9.33 -7.77
N ILE A 241 2.45 9.33 -7.19
CA ILE A 241 1.84 8.17 -6.51
C ILE A 241 1.41 7.08 -7.51
N GLU A 242 0.96 7.48 -8.69
CA GLU A 242 0.66 6.58 -9.81
C GLU A 242 1.90 5.81 -10.28
N LYS A 243 3.07 6.46 -10.26
CA LYS A 243 4.36 5.91 -10.69
C LYS A 243 4.99 4.84 -9.79
N GLY A 244 4.35 4.37 -8.71
CA GLY A 244 4.93 3.20 -8.02
C GLY A 244 4.45 2.76 -6.64
N GLY A 245 3.30 3.18 -6.14
CA GLY A 245 2.76 2.61 -4.89
C GLY A 245 2.42 1.11 -5.02
N LYS A 246 3.41 0.24 -4.72
CA LYS A 246 3.39 -1.19 -4.30
C LYS A 246 4.53 -2.08 -4.82
N ILE A 247 5.63 -1.50 -5.27
CA ILE A 247 6.88 -2.25 -5.45
C ILE A 247 7.82 -1.72 -4.38
N LEU A 248 8.49 -2.62 -3.66
CA LEU A 248 9.59 -2.19 -2.79
C LEU A 248 10.52 -1.37 -3.67
N PHE A 249 10.70 -0.08 -3.36
CA PHE A 249 11.63 0.73 -4.15
C PHE A 249 12.97 -0.02 -4.19
N PRO A 250 13.75 0.03 -5.27
CA PRO A 250 15.09 -0.59 -5.31
C PRO A 250 15.95 -0.25 -4.08
N MET A 251 15.68 0.90 -3.44
CA MET A 251 16.30 1.29 -2.18
C MET A 251 15.80 0.50 -0.95
N GLN A 252 14.51 0.13 -0.87
CA GLN A 252 13.99 -0.73 0.19
C GLN A 252 14.56 -2.14 0.07
N GLU A 253 14.68 -2.65 -1.15
CA GLU A 253 15.39 -3.90 -1.44
C GLU A 253 16.85 -3.80 -0.97
N LYS A 254 17.56 -2.71 -1.28
CA LYS A 254 18.94 -2.51 -0.81
C LYS A 254 19.04 -2.51 0.73
N VAL A 255 18.19 -1.76 1.42
CA VAL A 255 18.14 -1.75 2.89
C VAL A 255 17.86 -3.16 3.42
N PHE A 256 16.97 -3.91 2.77
CA PHE A 256 16.66 -5.26 3.16
C PHE A 256 17.82 -6.23 2.92
N GLN A 257 18.54 -6.11 1.79
CA GLN A 257 19.74 -6.89 1.51
C GLN A 257 20.83 -6.68 2.56
N GLU A 258 21.02 -5.43 3.02
CA GLU A 258 21.95 -5.12 4.12
C GLU A 258 21.59 -5.86 5.42
N LEU A 259 20.31 -6.14 5.67
CA LEU A 259 19.86 -6.90 6.85
C LEU A 259 20.08 -8.41 6.74
N ILE A 260 19.91 -8.96 5.53
CA ILE A 260 19.96 -10.42 5.30
C ILE A 260 21.32 -10.92 4.81
N ASP A 261 22.27 -10.04 4.51
CA ASP A 261 23.59 -10.42 4.01
C ASP A 261 24.31 -11.39 4.96
N SER A 262 24.41 -12.64 4.51
CA SER A 262 24.99 -13.78 5.25
C SER A 262 26.50 -13.66 5.53
N THR A 263 27.19 -12.73 4.85
CA THR A 263 28.63 -12.51 5.09
C THR A 263 28.91 -11.86 6.45
N ASN A 264 27.89 -11.29 7.09
CA ASN A 264 27.99 -10.66 8.40
C ASN A 264 27.51 -11.62 9.51
N ASN A 265 28.29 -11.78 10.58
CA ASN A 265 27.88 -12.45 11.82
C ASN A 265 26.65 -11.82 12.50
N ILE A 266 26.21 -10.67 11.97
CA ILE A 266 25.11 -9.82 12.41
C ILE A 266 23.83 -10.11 11.60
N SER A 267 23.90 -10.87 10.50
CA SER A 267 22.76 -11.15 9.61
C SER A 267 21.49 -11.52 10.38
N ALA A 268 20.36 -10.95 9.97
CA ALA A 268 19.04 -11.30 10.48
C ALA A 268 18.64 -12.76 10.17
N LEU A 269 19.43 -13.50 9.38
CA LEU A 269 19.19 -14.92 9.11
C LEU A 269 19.98 -15.85 10.05
N ASN A 270 20.79 -15.28 10.96
CA ASN A 270 21.56 -16.04 11.93
C ASN A 270 20.67 -16.48 13.11
N PHE A 271 20.11 -17.69 12.99
CA PHE A 271 19.33 -18.31 14.06
C PHE A 271 20.12 -18.50 15.37
N GLY A 272 19.40 -18.51 16.49
CA GLY A 272 19.93 -18.57 17.85
C GLY A 272 20.02 -17.22 18.54
N LYS A 273 19.74 -16.12 17.85
CA LYS A 273 19.99 -14.77 18.38
C LYS A 273 18.74 -13.92 18.44
N THR A 274 18.72 -13.01 19.41
CA THR A 274 17.69 -11.98 19.53
C THR A 274 18.10 -10.76 18.71
N HIS A 275 17.27 -10.37 17.75
CA HIS A 275 17.52 -9.28 16.83
C HIS A 275 16.54 -8.13 17.08
N PHE A 276 17.07 -6.94 17.32
CA PHE A 276 16.28 -5.73 17.56
C PHE A 276 16.44 -4.80 16.36
N PHE A 277 15.34 -4.47 15.69
CA PHE A 277 15.31 -3.60 14.51
C PHE A 277 14.78 -2.24 14.92
N ARG A 278 15.72 -1.33 15.20
CA ARG A 278 15.41 0.08 15.44
C ARG A 278 15.38 0.81 14.12
N GLY A 279 14.41 1.69 13.90
CA GLY A 279 14.37 2.48 12.68
C GLY A 279 13.78 3.85 12.88
N VAL A 280 14.30 4.84 12.13
CA VAL A 280 13.75 6.20 12.06
C VAL A 280 12.27 6.17 11.65
N ALA A 281 11.52 7.24 11.94
CA ALA A 281 10.15 7.35 11.45
C ALA A 281 10.05 7.16 9.93
N GLY A 282 9.03 6.42 9.50
CA GLY A 282 8.83 6.11 8.08
C GLY A 282 9.85 5.12 7.48
N SER A 283 10.66 4.43 8.29
CA SER A 283 11.60 3.38 7.83
C SER A 283 10.95 2.08 7.36
N GLY A 284 9.62 1.94 7.51
CA GLY A 284 8.88 0.76 7.03
C GLY A 284 9.13 -0.52 7.83
N LYS A 285 9.36 -0.40 9.14
CA LYS A 285 9.52 -1.52 10.08
C LYS A 285 8.53 -2.68 9.87
N THR A 286 7.22 -2.39 9.83
CA THR A 286 6.17 -3.39 9.58
C THR A 286 6.32 -4.10 8.23
N ILE A 287 6.75 -3.37 7.18
CA ILE A 287 7.00 -3.94 5.85
C ILE A 287 8.27 -4.82 5.89
N MET A 288 9.33 -4.34 6.54
CA MET A 288 10.58 -5.11 6.71
C MET A 288 10.34 -6.40 7.48
N LEU A 289 9.52 -6.36 8.53
CA LEU A 289 9.07 -7.55 9.27
C LEU A 289 8.41 -8.55 8.32
N ALA A 290 7.43 -8.09 7.53
CA ALA A 290 6.72 -8.96 6.58
C ALA A 290 7.65 -9.56 5.52
N GLN A 291 8.58 -8.76 4.98
CA GLN A 291 9.57 -9.20 3.99
C GLN A 291 10.62 -10.14 4.57
N LEU A 292 10.92 -10.05 5.87
CA LEU A 292 11.88 -10.94 6.51
C LEU A 292 11.35 -12.38 6.62
N ILE A 293 10.04 -12.56 6.80
CA ILE A 293 9.41 -13.88 6.99
C ILE A 293 9.75 -14.90 5.88
N PRO A 294 9.58 -14.63 4.57
CA PRO A 294 9.93 -15.62 3.54
C PRO A 294 11.41 -16.05 3.60
N HIS A 295 12.32 -15.13 3.94
CA HIS A 295 13.74 -15.46 4.10
C HIS A 295 13.99 -16.34 5.33
N LEU A 296 13.37 -16.02 6.46
CA LEU A 296 13.44 -16.87 7.65
C LEU A 296 12.86 -18.26 7.37
N VAL A 297 11.74 -18.35 6.67
CA VAL A 297 11.13 -19.65 6.28
C VAL A 297 12.08 -20.45 5.40
N SER A 298 12.65 -19.82 4.36
CA SER A 298 13.57 -20.48 3.42
C SER A 298 14.84 -20.96 4.12
N SER A 299 15.53 -20.08 4.85
CA SER A 299 16.78 -20.41 5.55
C SER A 299 16.56 -21.44 6.65
N PHE A 300 15.43 -21.37 7.37
CA PHE A 300 15.09 -22.39 8.37
C PHE A 300 14.80 -23.75 7.71
N HIS A 301 14.08 -23.76 6.58
CA HIS A 301 13.81 -24.99 5.86
C HIS A 301 15.08 -25.65 5.33
N GLU A 302 15.98 -24.87 4.75
CA GLU A 302 17.29 -25.34 4.27
C GLU A 302 18.12 -25.95 5.41
N LYS A 303 18.17 -25.27 6.56
CA LYS A 303 18.98 -25.70 7.70
C LYS A 303 18.41 -26.92 8.45
N TYR A 304 17.09 -27.00 8.61
CA TYR A 304 16.45 -28.00 9.48
C TYR A 304 15.55 -29.01 8.76
N GLY A 305 15.41 -28.91 7.43
CA GLY A 305 14.58 -29.81 6.62
C GLY A 305 13.07 -29.71 6.87
N ARG A 306 12.60 -28.68 7.60
CA ARG A 306 11.18 -28.45 7.92
C ARG A 306 10.87 -26.95 7.95
N TYR A 307 9.61 -26.59 7.70
CA TYR A 307 9.20 -25.19 7.83
C TYR A 307 9.06 -24.77 9.31
N PRO A 308 9.47 -23.54 9.68
CA PRO A 308 9.33 -23.05 11.05
C PRO A 308 7.87 -22.76 11.40
N LEU A 309 7.51 -22.88 12.67
CA LEU A 309 6.30 -22.30 13.23
C LEU A 309 6.61 -20.87 13.71
N ILE A 310 5.97 -19.89 13.11
CA ILE A 310 6.26 -18.47 13.31
C ILE A 310 5.10 -17.79 14.04
N LEU A 311 5.40 -17.09 15.13
CA LEU A 311 4.51 -16.13 15.78
C LEU A 311 4.85 -14.72 15.32
N VAL A 312 3.85 -13.96 14.87
CA VAL A 312 3.93 -12.51 14.69
C VAL A 312 3.04 -11.85 15.72
N TYR A 313 3.66 -11.21 16.70
CA TYR A 313 2.98 -10.49 17.77
C TYR A 313 2.81 -9.01 17.42
N HIS A 314 1.65 -8.46 17.75
CA HIS A 314 1.39 -7.03 17.65
C HIS A 314 0.51 -6.54 18.80
N HIS A 315 0.74 -5.33 19.28
CA HIS A 315 -0.04 -4.74 20.38
C HIS A 315 -1.37 -4.13 19.89
N ASN A 316 -1.33 -3.29 18.85
CA ASN A 316 -2.54 -2.66 18.31
C ASN A 316 -3.41 -3.67 17.57
N THR A 317 -4.63 -3.89 18.04
CA THR A 317 -5.61 -4.82 17.43
C THR A 317 -5.88 -4.52 15.95
N TYR A 318 -5.90 -3.24 15.57
CA TYR A 318 -6.21 -2.84 14.20
C TYR A 318 -5.17 -3.31 13.20
N ILE A 319 -3.88 -3.33 13.54
CA ILE A 319 -2.81 -3.61 12.57
C ILE A 319 -2.84 -5.06 12.04
N ARG A 320 -3.64 -5.94 12.66
CA ARG A 320 -3.73 -7.35 12.30
C ARG A 320 -3.99 -7.57 10.81
N GLN A 321 -4.99 -6.89 10.24
CA GLN A 321 -5.35 -7.08 8.84
C GLN A 321 -4.25 -6.56 7.90
N LEU A 322 -3.63 -5.43 8.27
CA LEU A 322 -2.48 -4.89 7.55
C LEU A 322 -1.32 -5.89 7.55
N LEU A 323 -0.87 -6.34 8.74
CA LEU A 323 0.19 -7.34 8.87
C LEU A 323 -0.12 -8.61 8.06
N ARG A 324 -1.34 -9.14 8.18
CA ARG A 324 -1.74 -10.34 7.43
C ARG A 324 -1.62 -10.16 5.93
N LYS A 325 -2.00 -8.99 5.41
CA LYS A 325 -1.94 -8.65 3.99
C LYS A 325 -0.50 -8.44 3.52
N GLU A 326 0.31 -7.71 4.28
CA GLU A 326 1.72 -7.47 3.95
C GLU A 326 2.53 -8.78 3.98
N ILE A 327 2.29 -9.64 4.98
CA ILE A 327 2.93 -10.95 5.07
C ILE A 327 2.53 -11.84 3.90
N GLN A 328 1.23 -11.92 3.57
CA GLN A 328 0.76 -12.69 2.43
C GLN A 328 1.41 -12.18 1.13
N SER A 329 1.43 -10.86 0.93
CA SER A 329 2.06 -10.25 -0.23
C SER A 329 3.56 -10.55 -0.32
N ALA A 330 4.27 -10.58 0.82
CA ALA A 330 5.69 -10.92 0.87
C ALA A 330 5.94 -12.40 0.56
N LEU A 331 5.04 -13.30 0.94
CA LEU A 331 5.14 -14.73 0.61
C LEU A 331 4.85 -15.02 -0.87
N ASP A 332 3.90 -14.30 -1.46
CA ASP A 332 3.50 -14.45 -2.86
C ASP A 332 4.56 -13.88 -3.82
N ALA A 333 5.27 -12.84 -3.40
CA ALA A 333 6.31 -12.17 -4.19
C ALA A 333 7.50 -11.75 -3.31
N PRO A 334 8.31 -12.71 -2.81
CA PRO A 334 9.44 -12.40 -1.96
C PRO A 334 10.58 -11.75 -2.74
N ILE A 335 11.33 -10.86 -2.10
CA ILE A 335 12.52 -10.23 -2.70
C ILE A 335 13.61 -11.29 -2.91
N ASN A 336 14.10 -11.43 -4.14
CA ASN A 336 15.26 -12.30 -4.45
C ASN A 336 15.13 -13.75 -3.96
N LEU A 337 13.89 -14.25 -3.83
CA LEU A 337 13.58 -15.63 -3.53
C LEU A 337 12.51 -16.16 -4.48
N GLN A 338 12.42 -17.48 -4.58
CA GLN A 338 11.29 -18.11 -5.24
C GLN A 338 10.04 -18.03 -4.34
N PRO A 339 8.84 -17.90 -4.91
CA PRO A 339 7.59 -17.96 -4.15
C PRO A 339 7.50 -19.22 -3.30
N LEU A 340 7.06 -19.06 -2.07
CA LEU A 340 6.92 -20.17 -1.11
C LEU A 340 5.57 -20.87 -1.27
N PRO A 341 5.44 -22.16 -0.88
CA PRO A 341 4.15 -22.85 -0.88
C PRO A 341 3.05 -22.10 -0.12
N THR A 342 1.92 -21.85 -0.77
CA THR A 342 0.79 -21.06 -0.21
C THR A 342 0.24 -21.60 1.12
N LYS A 343 0.38 -22.90 1.37
CA LYS A 343 -0.04 -23.54 2.64
C LYS A 343 0.77 -23.08 3.85
N ILE A 344 2.00 -22.57 3.65
CA ILE A 344 2.85 -22.10 4.75
C ILE A 344 2.16 -20.96 5.50
N TYR A 345 1.52 -20.03 4.79
CA TYR A 345 0.81 -18.93 5.45
C TYR A 345 -0.26 -19.42 6.44
N THR A 346 -1.09 -20.39 6.03
CA THR A 346 -2.22 -20.85 6.85
C THR A 346 -1.80 -21.84 7.95
N GLN A 347 -0.70 -22.57 7.77
CA GLN A 347 -0.28 -23.64 8.68
C GLN A 347 0.83 -23.23 9.64
N ASN A 348 1.70 -22.30 9.23
CA ASN A 348 2.95 -22.02 9.93
C ASN A 348 3.04 -20.59 10.48
N ILE A 349 2.23 -19.65 10.01
CA ILE A 349 2.35 -18.23 10.40
C ILE A 349 1.13 -17.81 11.22
N HIS A 350 1.37 -17.37 12.45
CA HIS A 350 0.33 -17.03 13.41
C HIS A 350 0.43 -15.57 13.82
N VAL A 351 -0.54 -14.73 13.43
CA VAL A 351 -0.58 -13.29 13.73
C VAL A 351 -1.55 -13.01 14.87
N HIS A 352 -1.03 -12.58 16.03
CA HIS A 352 -1.81 -12.47 17.27
C HIS A 352 -1.48 -11.24 18.13
N THR A 353 -2.51 -10.72 18.80
CA THR A 353 -2.41 -9.92 20.02
C THR A 353 -2.31 -10.82 21.26
N LEU A 354 -2.00 -10.28 22.45
CA LEU A 354 -1.97 -11.05 23.69
C LEU A 354 -3.26 -11.88 23.92
N THR A 355 -4.43 -11.26 23.82
CA THR A 355 -5.72 -11.93 24.05
C THR A 355 -5.96 -13.06 23.04
N THR A 356 -5.67 -12.83 21.76
CA THR A 356 -5.88 -13.85 20.73
C THR A 356 -4.81 -14.94 20.77
N LEU A 357 -3.59 -14.63 21.23
CA LEU A 357 -2.51 -15.57 21.48
C LEU A 357 -2.86 -16.53 22.61
N ILE A 358 -3.37 -16.01 23.73
CA ILE A 358 -3.79 -16.87 24.87
C ILE A 358 -4.87 -17.86 24.42
N ASN A 359 -5.88 -17.41 23.68
CA ASN A 359 -6.91 -18.32 23.16
C ASN A 359 -6.34 -19.36 22.18
N PHE A 360 -5.37 -18.97 21.35
CA PHE A 360 -4.69 -19.89 20.44
C PHE A 360 -3.89 -20.96 21.20
N LEU A 361 -3.15 -20.57 22.23
CA LEU A 361 -2.32 -21.48 23.04
C LEU A 361 -3.15 -22.41 23.92
N ASP A 362 -4.28 -21.91 24.45
CA ASP A 362 -5.27 -22.69 25.18
C ASP A 362 -5.86 -23.82 24.31
N ASN A 363 -6.24 -23.51 23.06
CA ASN A 363 -6.72 -24.50 22.09
C ASN A 363 -5.66 -25.53 21.67
N ARG A 364 -4.39 -25.32 22.02
CA ARG A 364 -3.27 -26.22 21.75
C ARG A 364 -2.77 -26.95 23.00
N ASP A 365 -3.52 -26.87 24.11
CA ASP A 365 -3.17 -27.47 25.39
C ASP A 365 -1.77 -27.07 25.90
N VAL A 366 -1.33 -25.85 25.59
CA VAL A 366 -0.02 -25.32 25.99
C VAL A 366 -0.03 -24.94 27.48
N PHE A 367 -1.18 -24.51 28.00
CA PHE A 367 -1.32 -24.09 29.39
C PHE A 367 -1.79 -25.23 30.31
N ILE A 368 -1.37 -25.19 31.58
CA ILE A 368 -1.87 -26.08 32.65
C ILE A 368 -3.38 -25.89 32.80
N SER A 369 -3.80 -24.64 32.87
CA SER A 369 -5.18 -24.16 32.86
C SER A 369 -5.26 -22.84 32.11
N LYS A 370 -6.45 -22.51 31.57
CA LYS A 370 -6.65 -21.26 30.83
C LYS A 370 -6.36 -20.05 31.73
N PRO A 371 -5.45 -19.14 31.34
CA PRO A 371 -5.22 -17.92 32.10
C PRO A 371 -6.48 -17.05 32.08
N ARG A 372 -6.87 -16.55 33.26
CA ARG A 372 -7.95 -15.56 33.33
C ARG A 372 -7.43 -14.23 32.77
N SER A 373 -8.16 -13.66 31.81
CA SER A 373 -7.88 -12.31 31.34
C SER A 373 -8.17 -11.32 32.46
N THR A 374 -7.20 -10.48 32.79
CA THR A 374 -7.43 -9.27 33.59
C THR A 374 -7.59 -8.07 32.66
N GLN A 375 -7.93 -6.90 33.21
CA GLN A 375 -7.89 -5.64 32.44
C GLN A 375 -6.45 -5.17 32.17
N ASN A 376 -5.47 -5.72 32.90
CA ASN A 376 -4.06 -5.38 32.80
C ASN A 376 -3.33 -6.43 31.92
N GLY A 377 -2.82 -5.99 30.77
CA GLY A 377 -2.08 -6.85 29.84
C GLY A 377 -0.87 -7.53 30.48
N SER A 378 -0.15 -6.81 31.34
CA SER A 378 1.07 -7.29 32.00
C SER A 378 0.78 -8.44 32.98
N GLU A 379 -0.25 -8.27 33.81
CA GLU A 379 -0.68 -9.31 34.75
C GLU A 379 -1.20 -10.55 34.02
N THR A 380 -1.95 -10.33 32.94
CA THR A 380 -2.45 -11.40 32.07
C THR A 380 -1.28 -12.17 31.45
N ALA A 381 -0.25 -11.48 30.97
CA ALA A 381 0.95 -12.10 30.42
C ALA A 381 1.76 -12.86 31.47
N GLN A 382 1.91 -12.29 32.68
CA GLN A 382 2.57 -12.95 33.80
C GLN A 382 1.84 -14.23 34.23
N THR A 383 0.51 -14.17 34.32
CA THR A 383 -0.32 -15.33 34.63
C THR A 383 -0.16 -16.39 33.57
N ALA A 384 -0.24 -16.03 32.29
CA ALA A 384 -0.04 -16.95 31.18
C ALA A 384 1.36 -17.59 31.21
N TYR A 385 2.41 -16.80 31.48
CA TYR A 385 3.78 -17.29 31.63
C TYR A 385 3.89 -18.35 32.74
N SER A 386 3.31 -18.08 33.92
CA SER A 386 3.33 -19.02 35.04
C SER A 386 2.56 -20.33 34.80
N MET A 387 1.67 -20.34 33.80
CA MET A 387 0.81 -21.48 33.47
C MET A 387 1.30 -22.31 32.27
N LEU A 388 2.46 -21.99 31.67
CA LEU A 388 3.01 -22.76 30.55
C LEU A 388 3.40 -24.19 31.01
N ARG A 389 2.92 -25.23 30.32
CA ARG A 389 3.27 -26.64 30.62
C ARG A 389 4.68 -27.03 30.20
N LYS A 390 5.23 -26.38 29.16
CA LYS A 390 6.48 -26.77 28.50
C LYS A 390 7.56 -25.71 28.70
N SER A 391 8.78 -26.16 28.99
CA SER A 391 9.98 -25.31 29.04
C SER A 391 10.55 -24.96 27.65
N ASP A 392 10.23 -25.76 26.64
CA ASP A 392 10.99 -25.76 25.38
C ASP A 392 10.46 -24.78 24.33
N GLY A 393 9.39 -24.04 24.62
CA GLY A 393 8.73 -23.10 23.71
C GLY A 393 7.80 -23.75 22.66
N GLU A 394 6.95 -22.94 22.04
CA GLU A 394 5.97 -23.39 21.05
C GLU A 394 6.33 -22.98 19.62
N PHE A 395 6.97 -21.83 19.42
CA PHE A 395 7.28 -21.26 18.11
C PHE A 395 8.77 -21.32 17.82
N ASP A 396 9.15 -21.66 16.60
CA ASP A 396 10.56 -21.69 16.18
C ASP A 396 11.13 -20.28 15.98
N VAL A 397 10.26 -19.32 15.64
CA VAL A 397 10.58 -17.90 15.43
C VAL A 397 9.47 -17.04 16.02
N VAL A 398 9.82 -15.97 16.70
CA VAL A 398 8.87 -14.95 17.18
C VAL A 398 9.28 -13.60 16.62
N LEU A 399 8.37 -12.93 15.91
CA LEU A 399 8.51 -11.55 15.46
C LEU A 399 7.54 -10.66 16.25
N VAL A 400 7.99 -9.46 16.59
CA VAL A 400 7.21 -8.46 17.34
C VAL A 400 7.21 -7.16 16.53
N ASP A 401 6.02 -6.68 16.17
CA ASP A 401 5.84 -5.33 15.65
C ASP A 401 5.54 -4.33 16.77
N GLU A 402 6.01 -3.08 16.62
CA GLU A 402 5.87 -2.00 17.60
C GLU A 402 6.35 -2.40 19.02
N GLY A 403 7.52 -3.04 19.09
CA GLY A 403 8.08 -3.62 20.31
C GLY A 403 8.25 -2.64 21.47
N GLN A 404 8.37 -1.33 21.21
CA GLN A 404 8.40 -0.30 22.24
C GLN A 404 7.15 -0.30 23.13
N ASP A 405 6.02 -0.83 22.65
CA ASP A 405 4.76 -0.92 23.40
C ASP A 405 4.69 -2.16 24.31
N LEU A 406 5.64 -3.11 24.16
CA LEU A 406 5.68 -4.30 24.99
C LEU A 406 5.99 -3.97 26.45
N GLU A 407 5.27 -4.62 27.34
CA GLU A 407 5.58 -4.67 28.77
C GLU A 407 6.56 -5.80 29.08
N GLU A 408 7.27 -5.71 30.21
CA GLU A 408 8.28 -6.70 30.61
C GLU A 408 7.71 -8.13 30.69
N ASN A 409 6.54 -8.31 31.29
CA ASN A 409 5.92 -9.63 31.40
C ASN A 409 5.42 -10.17 30.05
N GLN A 410 5.04 -9.28 29.12
CA GLN A 410 4.70 -9.68 27.75
C GLN A 410 5.95 -10.16 27.02
N PHE A 411 7.07 -9.43 27.16
CA PHE A 411 8.34 -9.85 26.58
C PHE A 411 8.85 -11.18 27.15
N LYS A 412 8.76 -11.38 28.48
CA LYS A 412 9.06 -12.66 29.15
C LYS A 412 8.23 -13.81 28.59
N LEU A 413 6.92 -13.60 28.44
CA LEU A 413 6.02 -14.59 27.83
C LEU A 413 6.45 -14.93 26.40
N LEU A 414 6.66 -13.92 25.55
CA LEU A 414 7.05 -14.12 24.15
C LEU A 414 8.40 -14.84 24.02
N THR A 415 9.36 -14.51 24.88
CA THR A 415 10.68 -15.16 24.94
C THR A 415 10.56 -16.64 25.33
N ALA A 416 9.71 -16.97 26.31
CA ALA A 416 9.47 -18.37 26.70
C ALA A 416 8.68 -19.17 25.65
N LEU A 417 7.83 -18.50 24.87
CA LEU A 417 7.14 -19.13 23.74
C LEU A 417 8.05 -19.39 22.54
N CYS A 418 9.18 -18.71 22.42
CA CYS A 418 10.20 -18.99 21.41
C CYS A 418 11.02 -20.22 21.82
N ARG A 419 11.19 -21.18 20.92
CA ARG A 419 11.98 -22.39 21.20
C ARG A 419 13.45 -22.07 21.32
N ASN A 420 14.13 -22.82 22.18
CA ASN A 420 15.58 -23.01 22.06
C ASN A 420 15.79 -24.10 21.02
N ASP A 421 16.63 -23.83 20.03
CA ASP A 421 16.94 -24.88 19.06
C ASP A 421 17.85 -25.93 19.71
N ARG A 422 17.67 -27.21 19.35
CA ARG A 422 18.48 -28.29 19.95
C ARG A 422 19.93 -28.14 19.49
N GLY A 423 20.78 -27.59 20.36
CA GLY A 423 22.20 -27.37 20.10
C GLY A 423 22.59 -25.94 19.71
N ILE A 424 21.66 -24.98 19.76
CA ILE A 424 21.98 -23.55 19.60
C ILE A 424 21.57 -22.84 20.89
N GLU A 425 22.54 -22.20 21.54
CA GLU A 425 22.25 -21.30 22.65
C GLU A 425 21.52 -20.06 22.11
N GLY A 426 20.34 -19.78 22.66
CA GLY A 426 19.57 -18.56 22.42
C GLY A 426 18.24 -18.73 21.67
N LYS A 427 17.58 -17.59 21.41
CA LYS A 427 16.17 -17.49 20.96
C LYS A 427 16.09 -16.74 19.64
N ASN A 428 15.33 -17.26 18.67
CA ASN A 428 15.01 -16.61 17.39
C ASN A 428 13.93 -15.53 17.56
N LEU A 429 14.25 -14.45 18.28
CA LEU A 429 13.33 -13.37 18.59
C LEU A 429 13.68 -12.11 17.79
N TYR A 430 12.73 -11.56 17.06
CA TYR A 430 12.90 -10.41 16.17
C TYR A 430 11.98 -9.28 16.62
N VAL A 431 12.52 -8.17 17.11
CA VAL A 431 11.73 -7.08 17.69
C VAL A 431 11.91 -5.79 16.91
N PHE A 432 10.85 -5.32 16.26
CA PHE A 432 10.86 -4.08 15.49
C PHE A 432 10.31 -2.95 16.35
N TYR A 433 11.08 -1.86 16.51
CA TYR A 433 10.70 -0.81 17.46
C TYR A 433 11.19 0.60 17.09
N ASP A 434 10.60 1.59 17.74
CA ASP A 434 11.00 2.99 17.75
C ASP A 434 10.65 3.60 19.10
N ASP A 435 11.65 3.85 19.94
CA ASP A 435 11.43 4.34 21.32
C ASP A 435 10.65 5.66 21.36
N LEU A 436 10.76 6.50 20.33
CA LEU A 436 10.01 7.77 20.29
C LEU A 436 8.53 7.56 20.01
N GLN A 437 8.14 6.38 19.52
CA GLN A 437 6.74 6.03 19.34
C GLN A 437 6.14 5.34 20.57
N ASN A 438 6.83 5.33 21.72
CA ASN A 438 6.32 4.80 22.98
C ASN A 438 5.26 5.72 23.60
N ILE A 439 4.03 5.62 23.11
CA ILE A 439 2.87 6.37 23.63
C ILE A 439 2.34 5.79 24.95
N PHE A 440 2.71 4.54 25.29
CA PHE A 440 2.30 3.85 26.53
C PHE A 440 3.13 4.22 27.75
N LYS A 441 4.12 5.10 27.59
CA LYS A 441 4.92 5.70 28.68
C LYS A 441 5.71 4.68 29.49
N HIS A 442 6.14 3.59 28.87
CA HIS A 442 7.08 2.69 29.52
C HIS A 442 8.40 3.43 29.83
N GLU A 443 8.97 3.19 31.00
CA GLU A 443 10.22 3.84 31.42
C GLU A 443 11.43 3.22 30.71
N GLY A 444 12.37 4.08 30.27
CA GLY A 444 13.59 3.66 29.59
C GLY A 444 13.38 3.26 28.12
N THR A 445 14.49 2.98 27.44
CA THR A 445 14.48 2.42 26.08
C THR A 445 14.11 0.94 26.10
N LEU A 446 13.70 0.39 24.95
CA LEU A 446 13.42 -1.04 24.84
C LEU A 446 14.62 -1.93 25.27
N ILE A 447 15.82 -1.56 24.85
CA ILE A 447 17.05 -2.31 25.16
C ILE A 447 17.35 -2.28 26.66
N GLU A 448 17.25 -1.11 27.30
CA GLU A 448 17.45 -0.96 28.75
C GLU A 448 16.47 -1.80 29.57
N ARG A 449 15.24 -1.97 29.09
CA ARG A 449 14.20 -2.76 29.76
C ARG A 449 14.47 -4.26 29.70
N PHE A 450 15.00 -4.76 28.58
CA PHE A 450 15.09 -6.20 28.35
C PHE A 450 16.46 -6.81 28.64
N LYS A 451 17.52 -6.01 28.86
CA LYS A 451 18.84 -6.40 29.42
C LYS A 451 19.33 -7.80 29.00
N SER A 452 19.24 -8.11 27.71
CA SER A 452 19.71 -9.39 27.18
C SER A 452 21.15 -9.22 26.72
N ASP A 453 22.04 -10.08 27.22
CA ASP A 453 23.48 -10.00 26.97
C ASP A 453 23.86 -10.33 25.51
N GLU A 454 22.92 -10.85 24.71
CA GLU A 454 23.14 -11.27 23.31
C GLU A 454 22.12 -10.66 22.32
N VAL A 455 21.89 -9.35 22.41
CA VAL A 455 21.06 -8.63 21.43
C VAL A 455 21.91 -8.14 20.27
N ILE A 456 21.49 -8.48 19.05
CA ILE A 456 21.97 -7.84 17.83
C ILE A 456 21.02 -6.70 17.48
N GLU A 457 21.50 -5.46 17.56
CA GLU A 457 20.76 -4.30 17.09
C GLU A 457 21.04 -4.03 15.61
N HIS A 458 19.96 -3.89 14.84
CA HIS A 458 19.92 -3.47 13.45
C HIS A 458 19.31 -2.07 13.38
N PHE A 459 19.98 -1.13 12.71
CA PHE A 459 19.50 0.24 12.57
C PHE A 459 19.03 0.55 11.14
N LEU A 460 17.72 0.69 10.96
CA LEU A 460 17.08 1.09 9.71
C LEU A 460 17.21 2.60 9.51
N SER A 461 18.30 3.00 8.86
CA SER A 461 18.76 4.38 8.73
C SER A 461 18.06 5.22 7.66
N ARG A 462 17.07 4.66 6.94
CA ARG A 462 16.40 5.33 5.81
C ARG A 462 14.91 5.46 6.05
N CYS A 463 14.36 6.65 5.83
CA CYS A 463 12.92 6.88 5.76
C CYS A 463 12.45 6.73 4.31
N ILE A 464 11.55 5.77 4.10
CA ILE A 464 11.10 5.28 2.79
C ILE A 464 9.60 5.50 2.58
N ARG A 465 8.93 6.20 3.50
CA ARG A 465 7.46 6.38 3.49
C ARG A 465 7.02 7.83 3.59
N THR A 466 7.73 8.63 4.38
CA THR A 466 7.35 10.01 4.70
C THR A 466 8.29 10.97 4.00
N SER A 467 7.75 12.09 3.51
CA SER A 467 8.55 13.11 2.87
C SER A 467 9.51 13.79 3.86
N LYS A 468 10.65 14.24 3.34
CA LYS A 468 11.67 14.96 4.08
C LYS A 468 11.09 16.19 4.77
N LYS A 469 10.29 16.98 4.06
CA LYS A 469 9.64 18.18 4.63
C LYS A 469 8.77 17.85 5.84
N ILE A 470 7.99 16.76 5.77
CA ILE A 470 7.18 16.32 6.92
C ILE A 470 8.08 15.86 8.08
N VAL A 471 9.13 15.10 7.80
CA VAL A 471 10.05 14.63 8.87
C VAL A 471 10.78 15.81 9.52
N ASP A 472 11.34 16.73 8.74
CA ASP A 472 12.01 17.92 9.26
C ASP A 472 11.05 18.75 10.12
N PHE A 473 9.85 19.04 9.60
CA PHE A 473 8.80 19.73 10.33
C PHE A 473 8.48 19.04 11.66
N THR A 474 8.33 17.71 11.63
CA THR A 474 7.99 16.93 12.81
C THR A 474 9.09 17.03 13.87
N PHE A 475 10.35 16.83 13.47
CA PHE A 475 11.51 16.90 14.39
C PHE A 475 11.62 18.28 15.03
N ASN A 476 11.54 19.33 14.21
CA ASN A 476 11.68 20.70 14.68
C ASN A 476 10.47 21.18 15.49
N THR A 477 9.28 20.64 15.24
CA THR A 477 8.12 20.87 16.11
C THR A 477 8.31 20.14 17.44
N CYS A 478 8.69 18.85 17.45
CA CYS A 478 8.90 18.10 18.69
C CYS A 478 9.99 18.71 19.59
N LEU A 479 11.06 19.22 18.98
CA LEU A 479 12.17 19.89 19.65
C LEU A 479 12.07 21.40 19.51
N GLY A 480 10.84 21.94 19.57
CA GLY A 480 10.58 23.37 19.51
C GLY A 480 11.14 24.13 20.71
N SER A 481 10.93 25.45 20.73
CA SER A 481 11.44 26.31 21.80
C SER A 481 10.52 26.36 23.02
N SER A 482 9.23 26.03 22.82
CA SER A 482 8.23 26.09 23.90
C SER A 482 8.31 24.93 24.90
N ILE A 483 9.07 23.87 24.60
CA ILE A 483 9.28 22.75 25.52
C ILE A 483 10.37 23.07 26.55
N ASP A 484 10.13 22.70 27.82
CA ASP A 484 11.12 22.85 28.88
C ASP A 484 12.43 22.10 28.57
N LYS A 485 13.57 22.65 29.03
CA LYS A 485 14.91 22.11 28.77
C LYS A 485 15.08 20.66 29.24
N SER A 486 14.47 20.28 30.37
CA SER A 486 14.57 18.92 30.90
C SER A 486 13.83 17.91 30.01
N PHE A 487 12.62 18.26 29.55
CA PHE A 487 11.86 17.44 28.61
C PHE A 487 12.49 17.40 27.23
N ARG A 488 13.09 18.52 26.79
CA ARG A 488 13.86 18.58 25.54
C ARG A 488 15.01 17.57 25.55
N ALA A 489 15.85 17.59 26.59
CA ALA A 489 16.97 16.67 26.71
C ALA A 489 16.50 15.20 26.69
N LYS A 490 15.38 14.90 27.36
CA LYS A 490 14.76 13.57 27.32
C LYS A 490 14.29 13.19 25.91
N LEU A 491 13.65 14.09 25.17
CA LEU A 491 13.27 13.84 23.78
C LEU A 491 14.49 13.63 22.89
N GLU A 492 15.52 14.46 23.01
CA GLU A 492 16.76 14.32 22.22
C GLU A 492 17.45 12.97 22.48
N GLN A 493 17.44 12.49 23.73
CA GLN A 493 17.93 11.16 24.09
C GLN A 493 17.10 10.04 23.44
N VAL A 494 15.77 10.10 23.52
CA VAL A 494 14.88 9.07 22.95
C VAL A 494 14.91 9.07 21.41
N MET A 495 14.99 10.25 20.81
CA MET A 495 15.22 10.47 19.37
C MET A 495 16.61 10.01 18.93
N ASN A 496 17.53 9.84 19.88
CA ASN A 496 18.92 9.48 19.67
C ASN A 496 19.64 10.44 18.70
N ILE A 497 19.44 11.74 18.93
CA ILE A 497 19.97 12.83 18.09
C ILE A 497 21.48 12.71 17.92
N ASP A 498 22.22 12.33 18.97
CA ASP A 498 23.67 12.19 18.89
C ASP A 498 24.11 11.03 17.99
N HIS A 499 23.41 9.90 18.03
CA HIS A 499 23.68 8.79 17.12
C HIS A 499 23.33 9.16 15.68
N LEU A 500 22.19 9.82 15.45
CA LEU A 500 21.80 10.30 14.12
C LEU A 500 22.82 11.29 13.55
N LYS A 501 23.37 12.20 14.38
CA LYS A 501 24.46 13.10 14.00
C LYS A 501 25.74 12.34 13.69
N LYS A 502 26.12 11.36 14.53
CA LYS A 502 27.31 10.51 14.33
C LYS A 502 27.27 9.76 12.99
N LEU A 503 26.07 9.35 12.57
CA LEU A 503 25.84 8.69 11.28
C LEU A 503 25.66 9.66 10.11
N ASN A 504 25.77 10.97 10.34
CA ASN A 504 25.49 12.03 9.35
C ASN A 504 24.08 11.94 8.74
N LEU A 505 23.12 11.43 9.51
CA LEU A 505 21.72 11.34 9.09
C LEU A 505 20.92 12.61 9.41
N ILE A 506 21.42 13.43 10.32
CA ILE A 506 20.89 14.77 10.59
C ILE A 506 22.03 15.77 10.72
N SER A 507 21.76 17.04 10.39
CA SER A 507 22.67 18.16 10.65
C SER A 507 21.93 19.35 11.26
N ASN A 508 22.67 20.20 11.96
CA ASN A 508 22.17 21.50 12.41
C ASN A 508 22.29 22.52 11.27
N ARG A 509 21.26 23.34 11.07
CA ARG A 509 21.26 24.51 10.20
C ARG A 509 20.72 25.69 11.03
N TYR A 510 21.44 26.79 11.09
CA TYR A 510 20.91 28.00 11.72
C TYR A 510 20.06 28.76 10.70
N THR A 511 18.82 29.05 11.05
CA THR A 511 17.94 29.93 10.28
C THR A 511 18.32 31.40 10.50
N GLU A 512 17.75 32.31 9.71
CA GLU A 512 18.06 33.75 9.79
C GLU A 512 17.74 34.36 11.17
N ASP A 513 16.75 33.82 11.88
CA ASP A 513 16.38 34.19 13.24
C ASP A 513 17.23 33.49 14.33
N GLY A 514 18.25 32.73 13.94
CA GLY A 514 19.15 32.01 14.84
C GLY A 514 18.60 30.71 15.41
N TYR A 515 17.43 30.26 14.94
CA TYR A 515 16.84 28.99 15.36
C TYR A 515 17.68 27.80 14.85
N ASN A 516 17.96 26.84 15.74
CA ASN A 516 18.72 25.64 15.39
C ASN A 516 17.80 24.62 14.73
N TRP A 517 17.77 24.62 13.41
CA TRP A 517 17.00 23.70 12.59
C TRP A 517 17.70 22.35 12.45
N LEU A 518 16.99 21.26 12.72
CA LEU A 518 17.44 19.92 12.40
C LEU A 518 17.05 19.54 10.97
N ASP A 519 18.06 19.35 10.14
CA ASP A 519 17.92 18.96 8.73
C ASP A 519 18.11 17.44 8.59
N CYS A 520 17.06 16.71 8.19
CA CYS A 520 17.08 15.25 8.12
C CYS A 520 17.49 14.73 6.73
N HIS A 521 18.60 14.01 6.65
CA HIS A 521 19.20 13.47 5.42
C HIS A 521 18.86 12.00 5.16
N PHE A 522 18.08 11.39 6.05
CA PHE A 522 17.69 9.98 5.93
C PHE A 522 16.42 9.75 5.10
N CYS A 523 15.69 10.81 4.71
CA CYS A 523 14.48 10.71 3.89
C CYS A 523 14.83 10.59 2.41
N LEU A 524 14.32 9.55 1.75
CA LEU A 524 14.53 9.35 0.31
C LEU A 524 13.67 10.25 -0.56
N PHE A 525 12.51 10.67 -0.04
CA PHE A 525 11.56 11.50 -0.76
C PHE A 525 11.65 12.92 -0.21
N SER A 526 11.97 13.90 -1.05
CA SER A 526 12.00 15.30 -0.61
C SER A 526 10.60 15.80 -0.23
N GLY A 527 9.59 15.38 -0.98
CA GLY A 527 8.22 15.88 -0.90
C GLY A 527 8.09 17.27 -1.52
N GLN A 528 7.06 17.46 -2.33
CA GLN A 528 6.76 18.78 -2.89
C GLN A 528 5.96 19.64 -1.90
N MET A 529 5.03 19.03 -1.17
CA MET A 529 4.15 19.76 -0.26
C MET A 529 4.85 20.06 1.07
N LYS A 530 4.69 21.31 1.52
CA LYS A 530 5.03 21.70 2.89
C LYS A 530 3.85 21.32 3.80
N PRO A 531 4.10 20.85 5.03
CA PRO A 531 3.06 20.77 6.05
C PRO A 531 2.39 22.13 6.23
N GLN A 532 1.08 22.12 6.51
CA GLN A 532 0.31 23.33 6.72
C GLN A 532 -0.18 23.42 8.16
N VAL A 533 -0.08 24.60 8.78
CA VAL A 533 -0.53 24.82 10.16
C VAL A 533 -1.57 25.93 10.20
N TYR A 534 -2.74 25.61 10.73
CA TYR A 534 -3.87 26.54 10.81
C TYR A 534 -4.35 26.71 12.25
N GLN A 535 -4.41 27.98 12.67
CA GLN A 535 -5.02 28.41 13.91
C GLN A 535 -6.39 29.04 13.62
N PHE A 536 -7.44 28.46 14.19
CA PHE A 536 -8.83 28.88 14.01
C PHE A 536 -9.35 29.59 15.27
N PRO A 537 -10.28 30.55 15.12
CA PRO A 537 -10.89 31.24 16.25
C PRO A 537 -11.90 30.38 17.01
N SER A 538 -12.41 29.30 16.40
CA SER A 538 -13.38 28.41 17.01
C SER A 538 -13.36 27.01 16.40
N GLU A 539 -13.84 26.03 17.17
CA GLU A 539 -14.04 24.65 16.71
C GLU A 539 -14.93 24.59 15.46
N GLU A 540 -16.01 25.37 15.45
CA GLU A 540 -16.94 25.39 14.33
C GLU A 540 -16.28 25.87 13.03
N LYS A 541 -15.46 26.94 13.10
CA LYS A 541 -14.73 27.43 11.92
C LYS A 541 -13.69 26.41 11.46
N CYS A 542 -12.98 25.76 12.39
CA CYS A 542 -12.05 24.68 12.08
C CYS A 542 -12.75 23.53 11.34
N PHE A 543 -13.88 23.04 11.88
CA PHE A 543 -14.62 21.92 11.30
C PHE A 543 -15.22 22.25 9.95
N ASN A 544 -15.78 23.46 9.78
CA ASN A 544 -16.33 23.89 8.50
C ASN A 544 -15.23 24.01 7.43
N THR A 545 -14.05 24.52 7.79
CA THR A 545 -12.91 24.64 6.86
C THR A 545 -12.42 23.27 6.43
N LEU A 546 -12.18 22.37 7.38
CA LEU A 546 -11.80 20.99 7.10
C LEU A 546 -12.85 20.26 6.25
N GLN A 547 -14.15 20.46 6.53
CA GLN A 547 -15.22 19.89 5.73
C GLN A 547 -15.12 20.36 4.27
N SER A 548 -14.96 21.66 4.03
CA SER A 548 -14.85 22.21 2.68
C SER A 548 -13.65 21.64 1.92
N GLU A 549 -12.49 21.52 2.58
CA GLU A 549 -11.32 20.88 1.95
C GLU A 549 -11.58 19.42 1.58
N LEU A 550 -12.19 18.64 2.49
CA LEU A 550 -12.56 17.26 2.25
C LEU A 550 -13.60 17.11 1.13
N GLU A 551 -14.56 18.03 1.02
CA GLU A 551 -15.52 18.06 -0.08
C GLU A 551 -14.81 18.26 -1.42
N VAL A 552 -13.83 19.15 -1.50
CA VAL A 552 -13.07 19.31 -2.75
C VAL A 552 -12.28 18.04 -3.06
N PHE A 553 -11.63 17.42 -2.06
CA PHE A 553 -10.93 16.15 -2.26
C PHE A 553 -11.85 15.01 -2.75
N LEU A 554 -13.11 14.99 -2.32
CA LEU A 554 -14.06 13.98 -2.76
C LEU A 554 -14.70 14.30 -4.12
N SER A 555 -14.81 15.58 -4.47
CA SER A 555 -15.41 16.04 -5.73
C SER A 555 -14.51 15.84 -6.94
N GLU A 556 -13.20 15.87 -6.75
CA GLU A 556 -12.23 15.67 -7.81
C GLU A 556 -11.97 14.18 -8.03
N GLU A 557 -12.50 13.63 -9.12
CA GLU A 557 -12.43 12.21 -9.43
C GLU A 557 -10.98 11.72 -9.58
N GLU A 558 -10.09 12.56 -10.13
CA GLU A 558 -8.66 12.29 -10.25
C GLU A 558 -7.98 12.12 -8.88
N ILE A 559 -8.29 13.02 -7.95
CA ILE A 559 -7.85 12.95 -6.55
C ILE A 559 -8.32 11.64 -5.94
N ARG A 560 -9.62 11.34 -5.99
CA ARG A 560 -10.21 10.12 -5.39
C ARG A 560 -9.57 8.82 -5.89
N HIS A 561 -9.25 8.71 -7.17
CA HIS A 561 -8.63 7.51 -7.75
C HIS A 561 -7.16 7.35 -7.35
N ASN A 562 -6.50 8.45 -7.01
CA ASN A 562 -5.06 8.47 -6.81
C ASN A 562 -4.65 8.29 -5.33
N PHE A 563 -5.55 8.56 -4.36
CA PHE A 563 -5.32 8.24 -2.93
C PHE A 563 -5.49 6.75 -2.61
N LYS A 564 -4.45 5.97 -2.91
CA LYS A 564 -4.38 4.54 -2.61
C LYS A 564 -4.47 4.24 -1.12
N SER A 565 -4.00 5.16 -0.27
CA SER A 565 -3.96 5.00 1.19
C SER A 565 -5.01 5.84 1.92
N GLY A 566 -5.96 6.49 1.24
CA GLY A 566 -7.03 7.27 1.89
C GLY A 566 -6.56 8.50 2.68
N ILE A 567 -7.52 9.13 3.37
CA ILE A 567 -7.31 10.30 4.24
C ILE A 567 -7.49 9.85 5.70
N LEU A 568 -6.59 10.29 6.58
CA LEU A 568 -6.64 10.02 8.01
C LEU A 568 -6.69 11.32 8.81
N ILE A 569 -7.68 11.43 9.68
CA ILE A 569 -7.85 12.55 10.60
C ILE A 569 -7.59 12.01 12.01
N ILE A 570 -6.55 12.54 12.67
CA ILE A 570 -6.11 12.12 13.99
C ILE A 570 -6.55 13.15 15.02
N CYS A 571 -7.39 12.71 15.96
CA CYS A 571 -7.82 13.49 17.11
C CYS A 571 -7.10 13.00 18.38
N PHE A 572 -6.76 13.90 19.28
CA PHE A 572 -6.06 13.52 20.52
C PHE A 572 -7.00 12.99 21.61
N THR A 573 -8.31 13.25 21.47
CA THR A 573 -9.37 12.74 22.36
C THR A 573 -10.46 12.01 21.57
N ASN A 574 -11.06 10.98 22.18
CA ASN A 574 -12.22 10.27 21.60
C ASN A 574 -13.45 11.18 21.47
N GLU A 575 -13.58 12.14 22.39
CA GLU A 575 -14.66 13.11 22.37
C GLU A 575 -14.54 14.05 21.16
N LEU A 576 -13.35 14.56 20.87
CA LEU A 576 -13.10 15.34 19.66
C LEU A 576 -13.39 14.53 18.39
N ALA A 577 -12.90 13.28 18.31
CA ALA A 577 -13.18 12.39 17.18
C ALA A 577 -14.69 12.18 16.96
N THR A 578 -15.45 11.97 18.04
CA THR A 578 -16.90 11.76 17.97
C THR A 578 -17.64 13.03 17.54
N ARG A 579 -17.27 14.19 18.07
CA ARG A 579 -17.88 15.48 17.71
C ARG A 579 -17.60 15.84 16.25
N LEU A 580 -16.36 15.67 15.80
CA LEU A 580 -15.98 15.86 14.40
C LEU A 580 -16.76 14.92 13.47
N HIS A 581 -16.80 13.61 13.79
CA HIS A 581 -17.53 12.64 12.98
C HIS A 581 -19.01 13.02 12.82
N LYS A 582 -19.70 13.34 13.92
CA LYS A 582 -21.10 13.78 13.88
C LYS A 582 -21.34 15.01 13.01
N LYS A 583 -20.36 15.92 12.93
CA LYS A 583 -20.44 17.11 12.08
C LYS A 583 -20.26 16.73 10.60
N LEU A 584 -19.22 15.97 10.29
CA LEU A 584 -18.85 15.61 8.91
C LEU A 584 -19.78 14.56 8.28
N GLU A 585 -20.24 13.57 9.04
CA GLU A 585 -21.15 12.49 8.59
C GLU A 585 -22.44 13.03 7.97
N ARG A 586 -22.96 14.16 8.48
CA ARG A 586 -24.17 14.82 7.95
C ARG A 586 -24.01 15.31 6.51
N LYS A 587 -22.77 15.49 6.05
CA LYS A 587 -22.43 16.09 4.76
C LYS A 587 -21.73 15.10 3.85
N LEU A 588 -20.82 14.30 4.39
CA LEU A 588 -20.00 13.35 3.65
C LEU A 588 -20.58 11.92 3.62
N GLY A 589 -21.60 11.62 4.44
CA GLY A 589 -22.29 10.33 4.41
C GLY A 589 -21.36 9.14 4.65
N GLU A 590 -21.42 8.13 3.77
CA GLU A 590 -20.68 6.87 3.91
C GLU A 590 -19.18 6.97 3.58
N ASP A 591 -18.72 8.10 3.03
CA ASP A 591 -17.31 8.32 2.70
C ASP A 591 -16.44 8.58 3.94
N ILE A 592 -17.06 8.87 5.09
CA ILE A 592 -16.39 9.08 6.37
C ILE A 592 -16.66 7.98 7.37
N GLN A 593 -15.62 7.58 8.11
CA GLN A 593 -15.71 6.51 9.10
C GLN A 593 -14.99 6.86 10.40
N LEU A 594 -15.71 6.72 11.51
CA LEU A 594 -15.13 6.76 12.84
C LEU A 594 -14.45 5.41 13.17
N ARG A 595 -13.18 5.47 13.54
CA ARG A 595 -12.31 4.33 13.90
C ARG A 595 -11.95 4.31 15.38
N SER A 596 -12.40 5.29 16.15
CA SER A 596 -12.15 5.35 17.59
C SER A 596 -13.40 5.74 18.37
N GLY A 597 -13.56 5.17 19.56
CA GLY A 597 -14.70 5.46 20.43
C GLY A 597 -15.16 4.22 21.19
N ALA A 598 -15.99 4.43 22.22
CA ALA A 598 -16.55 3.36 23.04
C ALA A 598 -17.52 2.44 22.27
N ASN A 599 -18.05 2.93 21.14
CA ASN A 599 -18.95 2.21 20.25
C ASN A 599 -18.24 1.22 19.30
N ILE A 600 -16.90 1.17 19.30
CA ILE A 600 -16.13 0.30 18.42
C ILE A 600 -15.52 -0.83 19.24
N THR A 601 -16.02 -2.04 19.00
CA THR A 601 -15.59 -3.21 19.76
C THR A 601 -14.23 -3.70 19.28
N SER A 602 -13.48 -4.41 20.14
CA SER A 602 -12.23 -5.05 19.74
C SER A 602 -12.39 -6.01 18.56
N ASN A 603 -13.57 -6.64 18.42
CA ASN A 603 -13.86 -7.51 17.28
C ASN A 603 -14.03 -6.73 15.98
N ASP A 604 -14.60 -5.52 16.02
CA ASP A 604 -14.66 -4.62 14.86
C ASP A 604 -13.25 -4.19 14.46
N LYS A 605 -12.40 -3.84 15.44
CA LYS A 605 -10.99 -3.50 15.22
C LYS A 605 -10.21 -4.64 14.55
N LEU A 606 -10.51 -5.90 14.91
CA LEU A 606 -9.86 -7.08 14.31
C LEU A 606 -10.24 -7.33 12.84
N ARG A 607 -11.38 -6.79 12.40
CA ARG A 607 -11.97 -7.07 11.08
C ARG A 607 -11.84 -5.91 10.09
N THR A 608 -11.50 -4.73 10.58
CA THR A 608 -11.45 -3.49 9.79
C THR A 608 -10.03 -2.94 9.73
N LEU A 609 -9.76 -2.13 8.71
CA LEU A 609 -8.55 -1.32 8.65
C LEU A 609 -8.86 0.04 9.27
N VAL A 610 -7.91 0.66 9.96
CA VAL A 610 -8.09 2.06 10.40
C VAL A 610 -8.13 2.97 9.19
N VAL A 611 -7.28 2.70 8.21
CA VAL A 611 -7.16 3.47 7.00
C VAL A 611 -7.64 2.63 5.83
N GLU A 612 -8.87 2.90 5.39
CA GLU A 612 -9.44 2.31 4.18
C GLU A 612 -9.17 3.23 2.97
N ALA A 613 -8.84 2.61 1.84
CA ALA A 613 -8.60 3.32 0.59
C ALA A 613 -9.87 4.07 0.14
N ALA A 614 -9.69 5.24 -0.47
CA ALA A 614 -10.78 6.09 -0.95
C ALA A 614 -11.83 6.49 0.12
N ARG A 615 -11.46 6.44 1.42
CA ARG A 615 -12.29 6.87 2.54
C ARG A 615 -11.57 7.88 3.42
N ILE A 616 -12.36 8.67 4.14
CA ILE A 616 -11.92 9.57 5.20
C ILE A 616 -12.07 8.84 6.53
N ASN A 617 -10.98 8.66 7.24
CA ASN A 617 -10.95 7.90 8.48
C ASN A 617 -10.67 8.83 9.64
N ILE A 618 -11.54 8.90 10.64
CA ILE A 618 -11.31 9.64 11.88
C ILE A 618 -10.90 8.66 12.96
N ALA A 619 -9.71 8.83 13.53
CA ALA A 619 -9.21 7.98 14.59
C ALA A 619 -8.61 8.82 15.71
N ASN A 620 -8.55 8.24 16.91
CA ASN A 620 -7.64 8.71 17.94
C ASN A 620 -6.22 8.23 17.60
N ILE A 621 -5.23 8.79 18.30
CA ILE A 621 -3.84 8.44 18.05
C ILE A 621 -3.48 6.97 18.34
N TRP A 622 -4.09 6.38 19.38
CA TRP A 622 -3.80 5.01 19.81
C TRP A 622 -4.22 4.00 18.75
N ASP A 623 -5.39 4.21 18.17
CA ASP A 623 -5.96 3.36 17.13
C ASP A 623 -5.25 3.60 15.78
N ALA A 624 -4.88 4.85 15.47
CA ALA A 624 -4.12 5.21 14.27
C ALA A 624 -2.67 4.69 14.25
N LYS A 625 -2.12 4.30 15.40
CA LYS A 625 -0.74 3.81 15.48
C LYS A 625 -0.52 2.57 14.61
N GLY A 626 0.57 2.55 13.87
CA GLY A 626 0.92 1.46 12.93
C GLY A 626 0.29 1.59 11.53
N TYR A 627 -0.56 2.60 11.30
CA TYR A 627 -1.12 2.91 9.99
C TYR A 627 -0.49 4.16 9.39
N ASP A 628 -0.48 4.25 8.06
CA ASP A 628 -0.08 5.47 7.36
C ASP A 628 -1.14 5.83 6.32
N ALA A 629 -1.28 7.12 6.06
CA ALA A 629 -2.17 7.66 5.04
C ALA A 629 -1.39 8.62 4.12
N ASP A 630 -1.92 8.83 2.92
CA ASP A 630 -1.29 9.77 1.98
C ASP A 630 -1.45 11.21 2.50
N ILE A 631 -2.63 11.50 3.06
CA ILE A 631 -3.02 12.77 3.67
C ILE A 631 -3.36 12.52 5.14
N VAL A 632 -2.76 13.31 6.03
CA VAL A 632 -3.08 13.29 7.46
C VAL A 632 -3.46 14.69 7.94
N TYR A 633 -4.56 14.78 8.67
CA TYR A 633 -4.91 15.94 9.47
C TYR A 633 -4.72 15.62 10.95
N ILE A 634 -4.07 16.51 11.69
CA ILE A 634 -3.95 16.45 13.15
C ILE A 634 -4.80 17.56 13.74
N LEU A 635 -5.77 17.22 14.59
CA LEU A 635 -6.60 18.22 15.26
C LEU A 635 -6.23 18.36 16.73
N ASN A 636 -6.02 19.60 17.15
CA ASN A 636 -5.67 20.04 18.50
C ASN A 636 -4.59 19.16 19.15
N PRO A 637 -3.34 19.21 18.67
CA PRO A 637 -2.26 18.36 19.22
C PRO A 637 -1.94 18.65 20.70
N ASP A 638 -2.36 19.81 21.20
CA ASP A 638 -2.22 20.21 22.62
C ASP A 638 -3.42 19.77 23.50
N GLU A 639 -4.46 19.15 22.93
CA GLU A 639 -5.64 18.70 23.69
C GLU A 639 -5.38 17.40 24.48
N GLY A 640 -6.08 17.28 25.61
CA GLY A 640 -6.12 16.07 26.43
C GLY A 640 -5.10 16.08 27.57
N GLY A 641 -5.20 15.06 28.44
CA GLY A 641 -4.30 14.93 29.60
C GLY A 641 -2.91 14.42 29.21
N GLY A 642 -1.90 14.86 29.96
CA GLY A 642 -0.51 14.47 29.78
C GLY A 642 0.48 15.55 30.23
N THR A 643 1.76 15.18 30.24
CA THR A 643 2.85 16.14 30.33
C THR A 643 3.16 16.73 28.95
N PRO A 644 3.87 17.87 28.84
CA PRO A 644 4.33 18.40 27.56
C PRO A 644 5.14 17.38 26.75
N TYR A 645 5.93 16.53 27.43
CA TYR A 645 6.63 15.41 26.79
C TYR A 645 5.66 14.43 26.11
N ASP A 646 4.58 14.05 26.80
CA ASP A 646 3.59 13.10 26.27
C ASP A 646 2.91 13.65 25.01
N HIS A 647 2.54 14.93 25.01
CA HIS A 647 1.92 15.56 23.84
C HIS A 647 2.87 15.60 22.64
N ARG A 648 4.17 15.82 22.85
CA ARG A 648 5.19 15.83 21.77
C ARG A 648 5.42 14.44 21.18
N VAL A 649 5.44 13.40 22.01
CA VAL A 649 5.52 12.00 21.58
C VAL A 649 4.28 11.63 20.75
N ARG A 650 3.09 12.05 21.21
CA ARG A 650 1.85 11.86 20.44
C ARG A 650 1.89 12.63 19.12
N PHE A 651 2.32 13.88 19.12
CA PHE A 651 2.47 14.65 17.89
C PHE A 651 3.42 13.97 16.90
N TYR A 652 4.58 13.49 17.36
CA TYR A 652 5.51 12.73 16.52
C TYR A 652 4.85 11.51 15.88
N VAL A 653 4.15 10.69 16.68
CA VAL A 653 3.46 9.51 16.17
C VAL A 653 2.40 9.91 15.14
N ALA A 654 1.59 10.93 15.41
CA ALA A 654 0.53 11.40 14.51
C ALA A 654 1.09 11.96 13.19
N ALA A 655 2.10 12.83 13.24
CA ALA A 655 2.68 13.47 12.07
C ALA A 655 3.40 12.47 11.16
N THR A 656 4.06 11.48 11.76
CA THR A 656 4.79 10.44 11.00
C THR A 656 3.88 9.41 10.33
N ARG A 657 2.56 9.46 10.55
CA ARG A 657 1.59 8.65 9.76
C ARG A 657 1.36 9.25 8.37
N SER A 658 1.76 10.50 8.15
CA SER A 658 1.62 11.16 6.84
C SER A 658 2.71 10.71 5.89
N LYS A 659 2.33 10.44 4.63
CA LYS A 659 3.28 10.19 3.55
C LYS A 659 3.58 11.46 2.75
N GLN A 660 2.53 12.23 2.41
CA GLN A 660 2.63 13.29 1.42
C GLN A 660 2.16 14.65 1.93
N PHE A 661 0.98 14.72 2.55
CA PHE A 661 0.41 15.95 3.06
C PHE A 661 0.09 15.85 4.55
N LEU A 662 0.47 16.88 5.29
CA LEU A 662 0.20 17.01 6.71
C LEU A 662 -0.46 18.36 6.99
N GLY A 663 -1.68 18.34 7.48
CA GLY A 663 -2.37 19.52 8.02
C GLY A 663 -2.43 19.47 9.55
N VAL A 664 -2.04 20.54 10.24
CA VAL A 664 -2.16 20.67 11.70
C VAL A 664 -3.17 21.78 12.01
N TYR A 665 -4.31 21.39 12.58
CA TYR A 665 -5.47 22.24 12.76
C TYR A 665 -5.68 22.44 14.25
N ASN A 666 -5.75 23.69 14.68
CA ASN A 666 -5.95 24.03 16.08
C ASN A 666 -7.00 25.10 16.25
N PHE A 667 -7.85 24.95 17.26
CA PHE A 667 -8.80 25.97 17.67
C PHE A 667 -8.72 26.29 19.17
N LEU A 668 -7.68 25.78 19.84
CA LEU A 668 -7.37 26.16 21.22
C LEU A 668 -6.69 27.54 21.25
N PRO A 669 -6.87 28.33 22.32
CA PRO A 669 -6.16 29.60 22.50
C PRO A 669 -4.63 29.43 22.44
N GLU A 670 -3.91 30.41 21.89
CA GLU A 670 -2.45 30.36 21.67
C GLU A 670 -1.65 30.06 22.94
N ASP A 671 -2.06 30.61 24.09
CA ASP A 671 -1.44 30.38 25.41
C ASP A 671 -1.55 28.92 25.87
N ARG A 672 -2.42 28.14 25.23
CA ARG A 672 -2.65 26.71 25.48
C ARG A 672 -2.22 25.83 24.32
N SER A 673 -1.45 26.35 23.37
CA SER A 673 -1.05 25.61 22.18
C SER A 673 0.45 25.65 21.88
N PRO A 674 1.30 25.19 22.83
CA PRO A 674 2.75 25.20 22.65
C PRO A 674 3.22 24.36 21.44
N ILE A 675 2.56 23.23 21.13
CA ILE A 675 2.90 22.43 19.95
C ILE A 675 2.61 23.21 18.68
N VAL A 676 1.44 23.85 18.60
CA VAL A 676 1.04 24.62 17.42
C VAL A 676 1.94 25.84 17.22
N SER A 677 2.37 26.50 18.29
CA SER A 677 3.33 27.61 18.21
C SER A 677 4.66 27.16 17.58
N ASP A 678 5.22 26.04 18.04
CA ASP A 678 6.44 25.50 17.44
C ASP A 678 6.20 24.97 16.01
N ALA A 679 5.02 24.44 15.73
CA ALA A 679 4.64 23.99 14.38
C ALA A 679 4.58 25.17 13.40
N LEU A 680 3.97 26.30 13.79
CA LEU A 680 3.96 27.55 13.00
C LEU A 680 5.37 28.10 12.78
N GLN A 681 6.26 27.98 13.77
CA GLN A 681 7.66 28.34 13.58
C GLN A 681 8.35 27.37 12.60
N ALA A 682 8.09 26.06 12.72
CA ALA A 682 8.69 25.06 11.87
C ALA A 682 8.23 25.16 10.41
N GLU A 683 6.95 25.45 10.18
CA GLU A 683 6.38 25.71 8.86
C GLU A 683 7.05 26.91 8.17
N ARG A 684 7.27 28.02 8.90
CA ARG A 684 7.95 29.21 8.36
C ARG A 684 9.41 28.96 7.96
N ASN A 685 10.08 28.02 8.62
CA ASN A 685 11.49 27.70 8.41
C ASN A 685 11.76 26.64 7.32
N LEU A 686 10.71 25.97 6.84
CA LEU A 686 10.72 25.11 5.66
C LEU A 686 10.62 25.94 4.38
#